data_AF-A0A4Q7E7G1-F1
#
_entry.id   AF-A0A4Q7E7G1-F1
#
_cell.length_a   1.000
_cell.length_b   1.000
_cell.length_c   1.000
_cell.angle_alpha   90.00
_cell.angle_beta   90.00
_cell.angle_gamma   90.00
#
_symmetry.space_group_name_H-M   'P 1'
#
loop_
_entity.id
_entity.type
_entity.pdbx_description
1 polymer ?
#
loop_
_entity_poly.entity_id
_entity_poly.type
_entity_poly.pdbx_seq_one_letter_code
_entity_poly.pdbx_strand_id
1 'polypeptide(L)'
;MPIKNASLAAFLFGVSCLSNAETQWVDTHSLLNQKHLWHEVEAQLKKQPRALPAAMGSALTDNGIRYQRIKTIGKTKRFEHYQVYYRGIPVIEGQFVLVRDSNGKVLQGLGATLRAQEVTSAADGRFFHLPPADIEQQLAAGSGLTSETKLQDLKRGYLTWQGRLIGVFQVTTTSKEGIRLLTIDADTLNILKSEQGVIHSASDEQDAKRLSDDGQYVAAGGIGGNEKMGAICYSPQPSTMEACLRYQYDETTSPSTELLFNDTSGTDRPLIFSEFNGYPFVVRKEGGRCFLENPYVQTIDNLIHETKPSEFDCNDKLENFDRTMVDKLYYHRFSYGPVNEAHFYGGLTMQFFHKQLGELFPEQDTHCSENGYCLHILKQRVHHNFLGMNNAYWDGTYTNFGSGDSYSSYSLTVSSVVAHEAAYALTHWNSQLKSRKKGGAFYQAFSDIASLAVLDYLQRRVFGSFSTSEPFLTQILDGTGRPQDDKKWWLGWDVKTQDIGHRYFALPSMDGRGIDHLSMYRANMSSYNAGGIFRKAFYELVKTYDWTIKEAFKLFLKANVSCLPTNASFDDAAACLILVADSDVVNKSVQEAQSNVDGALHLVGLVAQSSEISSLAVTAVPQYDEFRYLIGTLPIGEIERIAVDWGNGLTEDWSRNSGTAIYPFLQRTHVIEPDLLTRFKLNVVKTDGEELFAYRDYYSRSLGVVCPPLFREENAGLMNHLLINGHNLPLLPQNYQEILDQPLDMYLNQENSIELDTDVVGQNVTVLLDTNRNGAYEEQEVYLEEKITSTGQVTFSLPEGFLPGKIMMRVVVGSRYGFFFSCGNLDEGQVFDVKVDTLGTSQWSRTDFSLEIQSGNKVKFTNSPMPDNVQSSGDFEQPVNADSAVHVPLSNGILYPFDIPTCLESVPETSSQLYTYRELSNLLACQTKIATPTTYNVLHPT
;
A
#
# COMPACT_ATOMS: atom_id res chain seq x y z
N MET A 1 14.99 14.63 22.62
CA MET A 1 16.03 14.76 23.66
C MET A 1 17.29 14.02 23.20
N PRO A 2 18.47 14.66 23.24
CA PRO A 2 19.63 14.20 22.48
C PRO A 2 20.42 13.12 23.20
N ILE A 3 20.83 12.10 22.44
CA ILE A 3 21.79 11.08 22.87
C ILE A 3 23.18 11.69 22.81
N LYS A 4 23.79 11.95 23.98
CA LYS A 4 25.21 12.27 24.07
C LYS A 4 26.03 10.98 24.01
N ASN A 5 26.99 10.98 23.09
CA ASN A 5 28.15 10.09 23.08
C ASN A 5 28.85 10.08 24.44
N ALA A 6 29.03 8.89 25.02
CA ALA A 6 30.00 8.63 26.08
C ALA A 6 30.56 7.20 25.95
N SER A 7 31.65 7.13 25.19
CA SER A 7 32.90 6.43 25.49
C SER A 7 32.90 4.94 25.86
N LEU A 8 33.44 4.15 24.93
CA LEU A 8 34.45 3.12 25.16
C LEU A 8 35.29 3.41 26.42
N ALA A 9 35.01 2.74 27.54
CA ALA A 9 35.94 2.43 28.65
C ALA A 9 35.18 1.84 29.85
N ALA A 10 34.59 0.66 29.68
CA ALA A 10 34.21 -0.21 30.80
C ALA A 10 34.39 -1.68 30.39
N PHE A 11 35.48 -1.97 29.69
CA PHE A 11 36.05 -3.31 29.60
C PHE A 11 37.14 -3.37 30.66
N LEU A 12 37.10 -4.41 31.50
CA LEU A 12 38.04 -4.72 32.59
C LEU A 12 37.73 -4.01 33.91
N PHE A 13 36.88 -4.64 34.74
CA PHE A 13 37.21 -5.12 36.09
C PHE A 13 35.91 -5.40 36.86
N GLY A 14 35.57 -6.69 37.02
CA GLY A 14 34.41 -7.11 37.80
C GLY A 14 33.86 -8.48 37.45
N VAL A 15 34.73 -9.50 37.33
CA VAL A 15 34.29 -10.90 37.31
C VAL A 15 34.45 -11.47 38.71
N SER A 16 33.32 -11.67 39.40
CA SER A 16 33.18 -12.77 40.36
C SER A 16 31.71 -12.93 40.75
N CYS A 17 31.14 -14.08 40.36
CA CYS A 17 29.83 -14.63 40.72
C CYS A 17 28.59 -14.02 40.02
N LEU A 18 28.55 -14.15 38.70
CA LEU A 18 27.30 -14.45 38.00
C LEU A 18 27.45 -15.83 37.38
N SER A 19 26.52 -16.72 37.69
CA SER A 19 26.38 -18.01 37.01
C SER A 19 26.33 -17.77 35.50
N ASN A 20 27.19 -18.46 34.75
CA ASN A 20 27.03 -18.67 33.32
C ASN A 20 25.71 -19.43 33.08
N ALA A 21 24.58 -18.75 33.12
CA ALA A 21 23.47 -19.15 32.30
C ALA A 21 23.87 -18.72 30.88
N GLU A 22 24.26 -19.67 30.03
CA GLU A 22 24.32 -19.44 28.59
C GLU A 22 22.97 -18.83 28.19
N THR A 23 22.91 -17.51 27.99
CA THR A 23 21.75 -16.88 27.36
C THR A 23 21.79 -17.26 25.91
N GLN A 24 21.22 -18.43 25.61
CA GLN A 24 21.09 -18.95 24.26
C GLN A 24 20.18 -18.03 23.45
N TRP A 25 20.63 -17.69 22.24
CA TRP A 25 19.93 -16.82 21.32
C TRP A 25 19.21 -17.65 20.25
N VAL A 26 17.88 -17.65 20.29
CA VAL A 26 17.00 -18.31 19.32
C VAL A 26 16.44 -17.25 18.38
N ASP A 27 16.67 -17.41 17.08
CA ASP A 27 16.12 -16.52 16.06
C ASP A 27 15.61 -17.29 14.82
N THR A 28 14.78 -16.62 14.01
CA THR A 28 14.37 -17.16 12.72
C THR A 28 15.36 -16.76 11.63
N HIS A 29 15.70 -17.72 10.77
CA HIS A 29 16.67 -17.53 9.69
C HIS A 29 15.95 -17.63 8.36
N SER A 30 16.13 -16.62 7.51
CA SER A 30 15.64 -16.66 6.13
C SER A 30 16.30 -17.83 5.40
N LEU A 31 15.51 -18.60 4.67
CA LEU A 31 16.04 -19.64 3.78
C LEU A 31 16.42 -19.10 2.42
N LEU A 32 16.06 -17.87 2.07
CA LEU A 32 16.29 -17.33 0.74
C LEU A 32 17.80 -17.32 0.41
N ASN A 33 18.18 -18.11 -0.59
CA ASN A 33 19.56 -18.33 -1.06
C ASN A 33 20.56 -18.84 0.00
N GLN A 34 20.08 -19.34 1.13
CA GLN A 34 20.93 -19.90 2.19
C GLN A 34 21.14 -21.40 2.00
N LYS A 35 21.90 -21.81 0.97
CA LYS A 35 22.20 -23.23 0.65
C LYS A 35 22.64 -24.05 1.86
N HIS A 36 23.45 -23.48 2.74
CA HIS A 36 23.90 -24.14 3.95
C HIS A 36 22.74 -24.46 4.91
N LEU A 37 21.79 -23.54 5.09
CA LEU A 37 20.58 -23.78 5.88
C LEU A 37 19.67 -24.82 5.25
N TRP A 38 19.59 -24.90 3.92
CA TRP A 38 18.82 -25.95 3.25
C TRP A 38 19.38 -27.33 3.60
N HIS A 39 20.70 -27.50 3.57
CA HIS A 39 21.35 -28.75 3.97
C HIS A 39 21.13 -29.10 5.43
N GLU A 40 21.11 -28.11 6.34
CA GLU A 40 20.76 -28.31 7.74
C GLU A 40 19.31 -28.80 7.90
N VAL A 41 18.36 -28.15 7.22
CA VAL A 41 16.95 -28.55 7.22
C VAL A 41 16.79 -29.96 6.65
N GLU A 42 17.45 -30.29 5.55
CA GLU A 42 17.43 -31.63 4.97
C GLU A 42 18.03 -32.69 5.90
N ALA A 43 19.12 -32.38 6.59
CA ALA A 43 19.72 -33.27 7.58
C ALA A 43 18.77 -33.53 8.74
N GLN A 44 18.04 -32.50 9.19
CA GLN A 44 17.04 -32.64 10.25
C GLN A 44 15.80 -33.43 9.79
N LEU A 45 15.31 -33.19 8.57
CA LEU A 45 14.21 -33.97 7.98
C LEU A 45 14.57 -35.46 7.86
N LYS A 46 15.84 -35.79 7.54
CA LYS A 46 16.32 -37.18 7.50
C LYS A 46 16.38 -37.85 8.88
N LYS A 47 16.59 -37.08 9.95
CA LYS A 47 16.63 -37.57 11.34
C LYS A 47 15.24 -37.80 11.93
N GLN A 48 14.21 -37.11 11.43
CA GLN A 48 12.85 -37.26 11.91
C GLN A 48 12.28 -38.62 11.47
N PRO A 49 11.79 -39.47 12.39
CA PRO A 49 11.17 -40.73 12.01
C PRO A 49 9.97 -40.47 11.09
N ARG A 50 9.78 -41.31 10.05
CA ARG A 50 8.56 -41.34 9.23
C ARG A 50 7.38 -41.74 10.12
N ALA A 51 6.80 -40.80 10.85
CA ALA A 51 5.60 -41.04 11.63
C ALA A 51 4.42 -41.17 10.66
N LEU A 52 3.69 -42.29 10.74
CA LEU A 52 2.31 -42.36 10.27
C LEU A 52 1.49 -41.21 10.91
N PRO A 53 0.41 -40.73 10.26
CA PRO A 53 -0.47 -39.73 10.85
C PRO A 53 -1.11 -40.33 12.11
N ALA A 54 -0.50 -40.07 13.26
CA ALA A 54 -0.95 -40.55 14.55
C ALA A 54 -1.99 -39.58 15.10
N ALA A 55 -3.12 -40.15 15.52
CA ALA A 55 -4.23 -39.51 16.19
C ALA A 55 -3.79 -38.41 17.17
N MET A 56 -4.48 -37.26 17.09
CA MET A 56 -4.46 -36.22 18.12
C MET A 56 -4.63 -36.87 19.50
N GLY A 57 -3.61 -36.80 20.36
CA GLY A 57 -3.79 -37.23 21.76
C GLY A 57 -2.53 -37.53 22.58
N SER A 58 -1.39 -37.91 21.98
CA SER A 58 -0.17 -38.13 22.76
C SER A 58 0.77 -36.92 22.66
N ALA A 59 1.01 -36.23 23.78
CA ALA A 59 2.02 -35.19 23.89
C ALA A 59 3.40 -35.75 23.50
N LEU A 60 3.96 -35.25 22.40
CA LEU A 60 5.33 -35.56 22.02
C LEU A 60 6.26 -34.88 23.04
N THR A 61 6.90 -35.68 23.89
CA THR A 61 7.83 -35.23 24.93
C THR A 61 9.23 -34.89 24.41
N ASP A 62 9.41 -34.80 23.08
CA ASP A 62 10.70 -34.45 22.49
C ASP A 62 10.94 -32.95 22.66
N ASN A 63 12.11 -32.60 23.23
CA ASN A 63 12.54 -31.23 23.44
C ASN A 63 13.13 -30.58 22.17
N GLY A 64 13.11 -31.26 21.02
CA GLY A 64 13.58 -30.74 19.73
C GLY A 64 12.49 -30.16 18.84
N ILE A 65 12.90 -29.36 17.84
CA ILE A 65 11.99 -28.91 16.77
C ILE A 65 11.75 -29.99 15.72
N ARG A 66 10.51 -30.03 15.24
CA ARG A 66 10.07 -30.90 14.14
C ARG A 66 9.63 -30.06 12.94
N TYR A 67 9.97 -30.50 11.74
CA TYR A 67 9.55 -29.88 10.49
C TYR A 67 8.52 -30.79 9.84
N GLN A 68 7.26 -30.38 9.85
CA GLN A 68 6.19 -31.19 9.26
C GLN A 68 5.81 -30.62 7.91
N ARG A 69 5.88 -31.46 6.88
CA ARG A 69 5.38 -31.11 5.55
C ARG A 69 3.86 -31.03 5.61
N ILE A 70 3.31 -29.87 5.24
CA ILE A 70 1.86 -29.61 5.27
C ILE A 70 1.22 -29.76 3.89
N LYS A 71 1.97 -29.49 2.81
CA LYS A 71 1.45 -29.47 1.44
C LYS A 71 2.59 -29.59 0.44
N THR A 72 2.35 -30.23 -0.71
CA THR A 72 3.27 -30.22 -1.86
C THR A 72 2.51 -29.80 -3.11
N ILE A 73 2.97 -28.74 -3.80
CA ILE A 73 2.39 -28.30 -5.07
C ILE A 73 3.35 -28.58 -6.24
N GLY A 74 2.81 -29.01 -7.37
CA GLY A 74 3.57 -29.26 -8.60
C GLY A 74 4.22 -30.64 -8.66
N LYS A 75 4.63 -31.06 -9.86
CA LYS A 75 5.25 -32.37 -10.14
C LYS A 75 6.72 -32.27 -10.54
N THR A 76 7.01 -31.47 -11.57
CA THR A 76 8.36 -31.29 -12.12
C THR A 76 9.20 -30.36 -11.25
N LYS A 77 8.62 -29.22 -10.87
CA LYS A 77 9.11 -28.31 -9.84
C LYS A 77 8.15 -28.45 -8.66
N ARG A 78 8.62 -29.02 -7.55
CA ARG A 78 7.81 -29.30 -6.36
C ARG A 78 8.03 -28.23 -5.32
N PHE A 79 6.95 -27.62 -4.85
CA PHE A 79 6.94 -26.65 -3.78
C PHE A 79 6.45 -27.34 -2.51
N GLU A 80 7.39 -27.77 -1.66
CA GLU A 80 7.10 -28.48 -0.43
C GLU A 80 6.99 -27.47 0.73
N HIS A 81 5.79 -27.29 1.26
CA HIS A 81 5.50 -26.39 2.38
C HIS A 81 5.70 -27.13 3.71
N TYR A 82 6.35 -26.47 4.66
CA TYR A 82 6.65 -27.01 5.98
C TYR A 82 6.21 -26.04 7.09
N GLN A 83 5.67 -26.61 8.17
CA GLN A 83 5.42 -25.92 9.44
C GLN A 83 6.39 -26.45 10.51
N VAL A 84 7.01 -25.54 11.25
CA VAL A 84 7.86 -25.84 12.39
C VAL A 84 6.99 -26.06 13.63
N TYR A 85 7.25 -27.14 14.36
CA TYR A 85 6.61 -27.46 15.63
C TYR A 85 7.67 -27.61 16.73
N TYR A 86 7.34 -27.16 17.94
CA TYR A 86 8.10 -27.44 19.16
C TYR A 86 7.15 -28.13 20.15
N ARG A 87 7.52 -29.33 20.65
CA ARG A 87 6.66 -30.16 21.52
C ARG A 87 5.24 -30.40 20.96
N GLY A 88 5.10 -30.48 19.63
CA GLY A 88 3.82 -30.65 18.94
C GLY A 88 2.95 -29.39 18.84
N ILE A 89 3.42 -28.24 19.33
CA ILE A 89 2.73 -26.94 19.21
C ILE A 89 3.41 -26.14 18.10
N PRO A 90 2.64 -25.46 17.21
CA PRO A 90 3.22 -24.72 16.09
C PRO A 90 4.06 -23.54 16.58
N VAL A 91 5.21 -23.35 15.95
CA VAL A 91 5.99 -22.13 16.05
C VAL A 91 5.38 -21.12 15.09
N ILE A 92 4.81 -20.05 15.64
CA ILE A 92 4.27 -18.94 14.87
C ILE A 92 5.40 -18.31 14.09
N GLU A 93 5.14 -18.03 12.82
CA GLU A 93 6.13 -17.55 11.85
C GLU A 93 7.18 -18.58 11.42
N GLY A 94 7.13 -19.81 11.92
CA GLY A 94 7.95 -20.92 11.47
C GLY A 94 7.34 -21.68 10.28
N GLN A 95 6.99 -20.98 9.21
CA GLN A 95 6.60 -21.62 7.94
C GLN A 95 7.59 -21.29 6.84
N PHE A 96 7.94 -22.30 6.05
CA PHE A 96 8.87 -22.18 4.94
C PHE A 96 8.54 -23.14 3.81
N VAL A 97 9.07 -22.85 2.62
CA VAL A 97 8.90 -23.68 1.43
C VAL A 97 10.26 -24.14 0.93
N LEU A 98 10.40 -25.43 0.63
CA LEU A 98 11.54 -25.95 -0.13
C LEU A 98 11.10 -26.23 -1.56
N VAL A 99 11.74 -25.57 -2.51
CA VAL A 99 11.52 -25.77 -3.93
C VAL A 99 12.49 -26.82 -4.43
N ARG A 100 11.97 -27.90 -5.02
CA ARG A 100 12.77 -29.03 -5.49
C ARG A 100 12.55 -29.27 -6.98
N ASP A 101 13.59 -29.76 -7.64
CA ASP A 101 13.45 -30.33 -8.98
C ASP A 101 12.84 -31.74 -8.95
N SER A 102 12.69 -32.33 -10.14
CA SER A 102 12.16 -33.69 -10.33
C SER A 102 13.04 -34.77 -9.71
N ASN A 103 14.33 -34.51 -9.51
CA ASN A 103 15.28 -35.41 -8.86
C ASN A 103 15.29 -35.25 -7.32
N GLY A 104 14.53 -34.29 -6.79
CA GLY A 104 14.46 -33.99 -5.37
C GLY A 104 15.58 -33.09 -4.87
N LYS A 105 16.41 -32.51 -5.74
CA LYS A 105 17.42 -31.52 -5.34
C LYS A 105 16.75 -30.20 -4.97
N VAL A 106 17.15 -29.60 -3.84
CA VAL A 106 16.68 -28.27 -3.45
C VAL A 106 17.25 -27.22 -4.40
N LEU A 107 16.36 -26.44 -5.01
CA LEU A 107 16.66 -25.32 -5.90
C LEU A 107 16.66 -24.00 -5.13
N GLN A 108 15.71 -23.83 -4.20
CA GLN A 108 15.50 -22.61 -3.42
C GLN A 108 14.78 -22.95 -2.10
N GLY A 109 15.02 -22.16 -1.05
CA GLY A 109 14.19 -22.13 0.14
C GLY A 109 13.54 -20.75 0.30
N LEU A 110 12.26 -20.69 0.66
CA LEU A 110 11.52 -19.45 0.86
C LEU A 110 10.99 -19.37 2.29
N GLY A 111 10.85 -18.16 2.82
CA GLY A 111 10.40 -17.91 4.19
C GLY A 111 11.52 -18.11 5.21
N ALA A 112 11.14 -18.31 6.47
CA ALA A 112 12.10 -18.40 7.57
C ALA A 112 11.84 -19.62 8.45
N THR A 113 12.90 -20.15 9.05
CA THR A 113 12.83 -21.31 9.93
C THR A 113 13.71 -21.14 11.17
N LEU A 114 13.37 -21.89 12.23
CA LEU A 114 14.24 -22.06 13.38
C LEU A 114 15.27 -23.15 13.11
N ARG A 115 16.50 -22.96 13.60
CA ARG A 115 17.54 -23.98 13.51
C ARG A 115 17.45 -24.92 14.70
N ALA A 116 17.47 -26.23 14.45
CA ALA A 116 17.23 -27.23 15.49
C ALA A 116 18.27 -27.21 16.62
N GLN A 117 19.51 -26.85 16.29
CA GLN A 117 20.60 -26.72 17.25
C GLN A 117 20.47 -25.48 18.16
N GLU A 118 19.69 -24.48 17.76
CA GLU A 118 19.51 -23.25 18.55
C GLU A 118 18.41 -23.42 19.60
N VAL A 119 17.51 -24.40 19.43
CA VAL A 119 16.35 -24.58 20.30
C VAL A 119 16.60 -25.73 21.29
N THR A 120 17.02 -25.39 22.51
CA THR A 120 17.17 -26.38 23.62
C THR A 120 16.00 -26.38 24.58
N SER A 121 15.35 -25.22 24.77
CA SER A 121 14.24 -25.02 25.70
C SER A 121 13.37 -23.85 25.26
N ALA A 122 12.13 -23.80 25.77
CA ALA A 122 11.21 -22.69 25.60
C ALA A 122 10.68 -22.22 26.97
N ALA A 123 10.37 -20.93 27.09
CA ALA A 123 9.71 -20.37 28.25
C ALA A 123 8.19 -20.36 28.00
N ASP A 124 7.51 -21.42 28.44
CA ASP A 124 6.07 -21.60 28.19
C ASP A 124 5.22 -20.48 28.79
N GLY A 125 5.56 -20.01 30.01
CA GLY A 125 4.82 -18.99 30.74
C GLY A 125 3.75 -19.56 31.68
N ARG A 126 3.36 -18.78 32.70
CA ARG A 126 2.47 -19.21 33.80
C ARG A 126 1.11 -19.75 33.35
N PHE A 127 0.54 -19.20 32.27
CA PHE A 127 -0.83 -19.51 31.85
C PHE A 127 -0.90 -20.54 30.71
N PHE A 128 0.22 -20.89 30.08
CA PHE A 128 0.27 -21.64 28.82
C PHE A 128 -0.41 -23.02 28.89
N HIS A 129 -0.28 -23.70 30.03
CA HIS A 129 -0.80 -25.05 30.26
C HIS A 129 -2.21 -25.07 30.86
N LEU A 130 -2.86 -23.91 31.07
CA LEU A 130 -4.24 -23.86 31.55
C LEU A 130 -5.25 -24.32 30.49
N PRO A 131 -6.43 -24.83 30.87
CA PRO A 131 -7.53 -25.11 29.95
C PRO A 131 -7.94 -23.87 29.11
N PRO A 132 -8.43 -24.03 27.85
CA PRO A 132 -8.83 -22.91 27.01
C PRO A 132 -9.85 -21.95 27.64
N ALA A 133 -10.87 -22.47 28.33
CA ALA A 133 -11.88 -21.65 29.00
C ALA A 133 -11.28 -20.76 30.10
N ASP A 134 -10.31 -21.28 30.85
CA ASP A 134 -9.61 -20.52 31.90
C ASP A 134 -8.73 -19.43 31.27
N ILE A 135 -8.07 -19.74 30.15
CA ILE A 135 -7.29 -18.74 29.40
C ILE A 135 -8.20 -17.62 28.90
N GLU A 136 -9.34 -17.94 28.28
CA GLU A 136 -10.31 -16.94 27.81
C GLU A 136 -10.80 -16.06 28.95
N GLN A 137 -11.08 -16.64 30.12
CA GLN A 137 -11.48 -15.89 31.31
C GLN A 137 -10.37 -14.94 31.80
N GLN A 138 -9.11 -15.40 31.84
CA GLN A 138 -7.98 -14.55 32.23
C GLN A 138 -7.74 -13.42 31.22
N LEU A 139 -7.87 -13.70 29.91
CA LEU A 139 -7.75 -12.71 28.86
C LEU A 139 -8.86 -11.65 28.95
N ALA A 140 -10.11 -12.07 29.15
CA ALA A 140 -11.25 -11.17 29.32
C ALA A 140 -11.15 -10.30 30.59
N ALA A 141 -10.46 -10.79 31.63
CA ALA A 141 -10.21 -10.05 32.86
C ALA A 141 -8.99 -9.10 32.79
N GLY A 142 -8.17 -9.21 31.74
CA GLY A 142 -6.95 -8.42 31.57
C GLY A 142 -7.22 -6.95 31.20
N SER A 143 -6.34 -6.04 31.61
CA SER A 143 -6.49 -4.58 31.40
C SER A 143 -6.32 -4.10 29.95
N GLY A 144 -6.08 -5.01 29.00
CA GLY A 144 -5.77 -4.69 27.60
C GLY A 144 -6.91 -4.91 26.59
N LEU A 145 -8.05 -5.46 27.01
CA LEU A 145 -9.20 -5.73 26.16
C LEU A 145 -10.43 -4.96 26.68
N THR A 146 -11.12 -4.24 25.80
CA THR A 146 -12.34 -3.51 26.19
C THR A 146 -13.50 -4.48 26.38
N SER A 147 -14.48 -4.13 27.22
CA SER A 147 -15.66 -4.96 27.49
C SER A 147 -16.52 -5.27 26.26
N GLU A 148 -16.34 -4.52 25.16
CA GLU A 148 -17.03 -4.73 23.87
C GLU A 148 -16.29 -5.69 22.93
N THR A 149 -15.06 -6.13 23.28
CA THR A 149 -14.24 -6.98 22.42
C THR A 149 -14.64 -8.44 22.53
N LYS A 150 -15.05 -9.07 21.42
CA LYS A 150 -15.32 -10.52 21.36
C LYS A 150 -14.02 -11.29 21.06
N LEU A 151 -13.73 -12.32 21.85
CA LEU A 151 -12.60 -13.25 21.64
C LEU A 151 -13.05 -14.48 20.84
N GLN A 152 -12.25 -14.90 19.86
CA GLN A 152 -12.50 -16.05 18.98
C GLN A 152 -11.16 -16.75 18.61
N ASP A 153 -11.22 -18.02 18.21
CA ASP A 153 -10.08 -18.81 17.71
C ASP A 153 -8.82 -18.86 18.61
N LEU A 154 -8.98 -18.99 19.92
CA LEU A 154 -7.84 -19.14 20.84
C LEU A 154 -6.97 -20.34 20.46
N LYS A 155 -5.71 -20.08 20.09
CA LYS A 155 -4.69 -21.09 19.74
C LYS A 155 -3.43 -20.88 20.57
N ARG A 156 -2.78 -21.98 20.97
CA ARG A 156 -1.43 -21.95 21.57
C ARG A 156 -0.38 -21.96 20.48
N GLY A 157 0.69 -21.21 20.69
CA GLY A 157 1.84 -21.19 19.79
C GLY A 157 3.13 -20.89 20.54
N TYR A 158 4.25 -21.10 19.86
CA TYR A 158 5.54 -20.59 20.28
C TYR A 158 5.97 -19.44 19.37
N LEU A 159 6.61 -18.41 19.91
CA LEU A 159 7.12 -17.26 19.15
C LEU A 159 8.57 -16.96 19.56
N THR A 160 9.41 -16.57 18.60
CA THR A 160 10.71 -15.97 18.92
C THR A 160 10.54 -14.53 19.37
N TRP A 161 11.00 -14.22 20.58
CA TRP A 161 10.94 -12.89 21.16
C TRP A 161 12.21 -12.61 21.96
N GLN A 162 12.94 -11.56 21.58
CA GLN A 162 14.18 -11.12 22.25
C GLN A 162 15.21 -12.26 22.44
N GLY A 163 15.44 -13.04 21.38
CA GLY A 163 16.40 -14.14 21.39
C GLY A 163 15.94 -15.38 22.16
N ARG A 164 14.66 -15.49 22.53
CA ARG A 164 14.11 -16.65 23.25
C ARG A 164 12.88 -17.20 22.54
N LEU A 165 12.64 -18.50 22.70
CA LEU A 165 11.38 -19.12 22.30
C LEU A 165 10.41 -19.05 23.49
N ILE A 166 9.31 -18.31 23.33
CA ILE A 166 8.31 -18.09 24.39
C ILE A 166 6.96 -18.67 24.00
N GLY A 167 6.20 -19.14 24.99
CA GLY A 167 4.82 -19.56 24.81
C GLY A 167 3.90 -18.34 24.66
N VAL A 168 2.99 -18.40 23.70
CA VAL A 168 2.04 -17.33 23.41
C VAL A 168 0.66 -17.89 23.07
N PHE A 169 -0.34 -17.02 23.18
CA PHE A 169 -1.69 -17.26 22.67
C PHE A 169 -1.92 -16.41 21.42
N GLN A 170 -2.44 -17.02 20.36
CA GLN A 170 -3.05 -16.29 19.25
C GLN A 170 -4.56 -16.28 19.43
N VAL A 171 -5.16 -15.10 19.39
CA VAL A 171 -6.60 -14.90 19.58
C VAL A 171 -7.11 -13.89 18.58
N THR A 172 -8.16 -14.24 17.86
CA THR A 172 -8.87 -13.29 17.02
C THR A 172 -9.82 -12.48 17.88
N THR A 173 -9.79 -11.17 17.74
CA THR A 173 -10.65 -10.24 18.45
C THR A 173 -11.48 -9.42 17.48
N THR A 174 -12.73 -9.19 17.82
CA THR A 174 -13.64 -8.38 17.01
C THR A 174 -14.13 -7.21 17.84
N SER A 175 -13.92 -5.98 17.35
CA SER A 175 -14.41 -4.74 17.96
C SER A 175 -14.85 -3.74 16.88
N LYS A 176 -15.41 -2.59 17.28
CA LYS A 176 -15.76 -1.49 16.37
C LYS A 176 -14.56 -0.94 15.58
N GLU A 177 -13.33 -1.13 16.08
CA GLU A 177 -12.09 -0.69 15.44
C GLU A 177 -11.60 -1.66 14.35
N GLY A 178 -12.24 -2.82 14.20
CA GLY A 178 -11.84 -3.86 13.26
C GLY A 178 -11.75 -5.24 13.87
N ILE A 179 -11.44 -6.21 13.01
CA ILE A 179 -10.99 -7.53 13.43
C ILE A 179 -9.48 -7.46 13.63
N ARG A 180 -9.00 -8.00 14.75
CA ARG A 180 -7.58 -8.06 15.08
C ARG A 180 -7.14 -9.48 15.44
N LEU A 181 -5.94 -9.90 15.05
CA LEU A 181 -5.30 -11.11 15.53
C LEU A 181 -4.26 -10.68 16.58
N LEU A 182 -4.51 -11.01 17.82
CA LEU A 182 -3.61 -10.70 18.92
C LEU A 182 -2.67 -11.88 19.16
N THR A 183 -1.38 -11.58 19.29
CA THR A 183 -0.41 -12.51 19.88
C THR A 183 -0.09 -12.02 21.28
N ILE A 184 -0.46 -12.81 22.27
CA ILE A 184 -0.44 -12.46 23.68
C ILE A 184 0.57 -13.34 24.39
N ASP A 185 1.43 -12.73 25.21
CA ASP A 185 2.41 -13.47 26.03
C ASP A 185 1.70 -14.40 27.02
N ALA A 186 2.04 -15.69 27.02
CA ALA A 186 1.40 -16.65 27.91
C ALA A 186 1.91 -16.58 29.35
N ASP A 187 2.90 -15.73 29.65
CA ASP A 187 3.32 -15.46 31.02
C ASP A 187 2.67 -14.20 31.62
N THR A 188 2.70 -13.08 30.90
CA THR A 188 2.21 -11.79 31.42
C THR A 188 0.79 -11.44 30.96
N LEU A 189 0.25 -12.14 29.97
CA LEU A 189 -0.99 -11.79 29.25
C LEU A 189 -0.95 -10.41 28.56
N ASN A 190 0.24 -9.84 28.41
CA ASN A 190 0.42 -8.62 27.64
C ASN A 190 0.33 -8.92 26.13
N ILE A 191 -0.30 -8.01 25.40
CA ILE A 191 -0.35 -8.08 23.94
C ILE A 191 1.05 -7.79 23.41
N LEU A 192 1.70 -8.80 22.82
CA LEU A 192 3.00 -8.67 22.17
C LEU A 192 2.86 -8.15 20.74
N LYS A 193 1.82 -8.61 20.04
CA LYS A 193 1.47 -8.18 18.68
C LYS A 193 -0.05 -8.02 18.57
N SER A 194 -0.48 -6.99 17.87
CA SER A 194 -1.88 -6.76 17.52
C SER A 194 -1.95 -6.54 16.02
N GLU A 195 -2.45 -7.52 15.28
CA GLU A 195 -2.47 -7.59 13.81
C GLU A 195 -3.89 -7.37 13.29
N GLN A 196 -4.10 -6.98 12.03
CA GLN A 196 -5.45 -6.91 11.45
C GLN A 196 -5.84 -8.36 11.16
N GLY A 197 -6.86 -8.82 11.87
CA GLY A 197 -7.20 -10.22 11.95
C GLY A 197 -8.16 -10.62 10.85
N VAL A 198 -8.09 -11.89 10.52
CA VAL A 198 -9.08 -12.64 9.76
C VAL A 198 -9.38 -13.83 10.66
N ILE A 199 -10.66 -14.11 10.93
CA ILE A 199 -11.12 -15.24 11.74
C ILE A 199 -10.65 -16.51 11.04
N HIS A 200 -9.87 -17.33 11.74
CA HIS A 200 -9.41 -18.62 11.24
C HIS A 200 -10.27 -19.70 11.89
N SER A 201 -11.56 -19.71 11.55
CA SER A 201 -12.41 -20.84 11.91
C SER A 201 -12.08 -21.98 10.94
N ALA A 202 -11.36 -22.97 11.44
CA ALA A 202 -11.35 -24.28 10.83
C ALA A 202 -12.72 -24.89 11.12
N SER A 203 -13.71 -24.55 10.28
CA SER A 203 -14.93 -25.33 10.21
C SER A 203 -14.77 -26.31 9.04
N ASP A 204 -15.14 -27.56 9.30
CA ASP A 204 -15.23 -28.63 8.31
C ASP A 204 -16.28 -28.22 7.25
N GLU A 205 -15.89 -27.39 6.29
CA GLU A 205 -16.76 -27.04 5.17
C GLU A 205 -16.65 -28.11 4.09
N GLN A 206 -17.77 -28.79 3.88
CA GLN A 206 -17.93 -29.80 2.85
C GLN A 206 -17.61 -29.24 1.47
N ASP A 207 -16.89 -30.05 0.69
CA ASP A 207 -16.57 -29.81 -0.71
C ASP A 207 -17.78 -29.26 -1.48
N ALA A 208 -17.59 -28.16 -2.21
CA ALA A 208 -18.59 -27.64 -3.13
C ALA A 208 -18.96 -28.75 -4.14
N LYS A 209 -20.16 -29.31 -3.99
CA LYS A 209 -20.73 -30.21 -5.01
C LYS A 209 -20.84 -29.45 -6.32
N ARG A 210 -20.55 -30.12 -7.44
CA ARG A 210 -20.83 -29.55 -8.77
C ARG A 210 -22.30 -29.15 -8.83
N LEU A 211 -22.57 -27.96 -9.36
CA LEU A 211 -23.90 -27.59 -9.84
C LEU A 211 -24.36 -28.71 -10.78
N SER A 212 -25.49 -29.33 -10.46
CA SER A 212 -26.15 -30.31 -11.32
C SER A 212 -27.58 -29.87 -11.53
N ASP A 213 -28.04 -29.92 -12.79
CA ASP A 213 -29.41 -29.65 -13.21
C ASP A 213 -30.40 -30.75 -12.75
N ASP A 214 -30.59 -30.88 -11.43
CA ASP A 214 -31.69 -31.65 -10.85
C ASP A 214 -32.97 -30.79 -10.66
N GLY A 215 -32.98 -29.58 -11.23
CA GLY A 215 -34.06 -28.59 -11.11
C GLY A 215 -34.00 -27.72 -9.86
N GLN A 216 -32.96 -27.83 -9.02
CA GLN A 216 -32.81 -27.03 -7.80
C GLN A 216 -32.31 -25.59 -8.05
N TYR A 217 -31.62 -25.34 -9.17
CA TYR A 217 -30.99 -24.04 -9.47
C TYR A 217 -31.52 -23.43 -10.76
N VAL A 218 -31.70 -22.11 -10.79
CA VAL A 218 -32.23 -21.37 -11.94
C VAL A 218 -31.43 -20.08 -12.19
N ALA A 219 -31.28 -19.70 -13.46
CA ALA A 219 -30.76 -18.38 -13.82
C ALA A 219 -31.82 -17.32 -13.56
N ALA A 220 -31.53 -16.40 -12.64
CA ALA A 220 -32.39 -15.29 -12.28
C ALA A 220 -31.72 -13.96 -12.64
N GLY A 221 -32.27 -12.85 -12.19
CA GLY A 221 -31.65 -11.55 -12.35
C GLY A 221 -32.28 -10.51 -11.44
N GLY A 222 -31.90 -9.26 -11.64
CA GLY A 222 -32.43 -8.15 -10.86
C GLY A 222 -31.69 -6.85 -11.15
N ILE A 223 -32.08 -5.80 -10.45
CA ILE A 223 -31.46 -4.48 -10.57
C ILE A 223 -30.29 -4.33 -9.61
N GLY A 224 -29.24 -3.61 -10.03
CA GLY A 224 -28.15 -3.09 -9.21
C GLY A 224 -27.54 -1.84 -9.84
N GLY A 225 -26.27 -1.56 -9.54
CA GLY A 225 -25.61 -0.32 -9.93
C GLY A 225 -25.84 0.81 -8.92
N ASN A 226 -25.31 1.97 -9.26
CA ASN A 226 -25.33 3.19 -8.45
C ASN A 226 -25.43 4.43 -9.37
N GLU A 227 -25.47 5.62 -8.78
CA GLU A 227 -25.60 6.86 -9.54
C GLU A 227 -24.52 7.04 -10.63
N LYS A 228 -23.27 6.68 -10.33
CA LYS A 228 -22.17 6.78 -11.30
C LYS A 228 -22.31 5.77 -12.42
N MET A 229 -22.59 4.51 -12.08
CA MET A 229 -22.67 3.41 -13.05
C MET A 229 -24.02 3.31 -13.77
N GLY A 230 -25.02 4.07 -13.31
CA GLY A 230 -26.42 3.95 -13.71
C GLY A 230 -27.12 2.72 -13.11
N ALA A 231 -28.42 2.61 -13.35
CA ALA A 231 -29.18 1.41 -13.03
C ALA A 231 -28.82 0.28 -14.00
N ILE A 232 -28.46 -0.89 -13.46
CA ILE A 232 -28.00 -2.06 -14.22
C ILE A 232 -28.98 -3.22 -14.00
N CYS A 233 -29.51 -3.76 -15.09
CA CYS A 233 -30.36 -4.95 -15.10
C CYS A 233 -29.54 -6.18 -15.46
N TYR A 234 -29.17 -6.98 -14.47
CA TYR A 234 -28.48 -8.26 -14.67
C TYR A 234 -29.46 -9.25 -15.29
N SER A 235 -29.32 -9.51 -16.58
CA SER A 235 -30.30 -10.30 -17.33
C SER A 235 -29.70 -11.64 -17.77
N PRO A 236 -30.36 -12.78 -17.50
CA PRO A 236 -29.88 -14.09 -17.96
C PRO A 236 -30.03 -14.27 -19.48
N GLN A 237 -31.02 -13.60 -20.07
CA GLN A 237 -31.26 -13.55 -21.51
C GLN A 237 -31.82 -12.18 -21.91
N PRO A 238 -31.69 -11.76 -23.18
CA PRO A 238 -32.20 -10.47 -23.64
C PRO A 238 -33.68 -10.26 -23.29
N SER A 239 -34.00 -9.08 -22.77
CA SER A 239 -35.35 -8.62 -22.43
C SER A 239 -36.09 -9.43 -21.36
N THR A 240 -35.39 -10.24 -20.55
CA THR A 240 -36.04 -11.05 -19.50
C THR A 240 -36.33 -10.31 -18.20
N MET A 241 -35.55 -9.27 -17.88
CA MET A 241 -35.75 -8.43 -16.69
C MET A 241 -36.67 -7.24 -16.99
N GLU A 242 -37.90 -7.51 -17.43
CA GLU A 242 -38.81 -6.48 -17.96
C GLU A 242 -39.11 -5.34 -16.98
N ALA A 243 -39.25 -5.63 -15.68
CA ALA A 243 -39.60 -4.59 -14.71
C ALA A 243 -38.40 -3.65 -14.49
N CYS A 244 -37.20 -4.22 -14.39
CA CYS A 244 -35.95 -3.50 -14.32
C CYS A 244 -35.70 -2.70 -15.60
N LEU A 245 -35.88 -3.27 -16.79
CA LEU A 245 -35.60 -2.59 -18.06
C LEU A 245 -36.53 -1.41 -18.36
N ARG A 246 -37.71 -1.37 -17.72
CA ARG A 246 -38.64 -0.22 -17.77
C ARG A 246 -38.37 0.79 -16.65
N TYR A 247 -37.39 0.53 -15.78
CA TYR A 247 -37.12 1.37 -14.63
C TYR A 247 -36.30 2.59 -15.04
N GLN A 248 -36.76 3.72 -14.53
CA GLN A 248 -36.07 4.99 -14.46
C GLN A 248 -36.59 5.64 -13.19
N TYR A 249 -35.70 6.16 -12.35
CA TYR A 249 -36.08 6.72 -11.05
C TYR A 249 -36.95 7.97 -11.26
N ASP A 250 -36.44 8.92 -12.05
CA ASP A 250 -37.16 10.11 -12.52
C ASP A 250 -36.62 10.60 -13.89
N GLU A 251 -37.22 11.67 -14.42
CA GLU A 251 -36.88 12.25 -15.74
C GLU A 251 -35.43 12.77 -15.85
N THR A 252 -34.73 12.97 -14.72
CA THR A 252 -33.34 13.47 -14.68
C THR A 252 -32.31 12.35 -14.66
N THR A 253 -32.70 11.16 -14.19
CA THR A 253 -31.84 9.97 -14.18
C THR A 253 -31.79 9.29 -15.55
N SER A 254 -30.69 8.61 -15.86
CA SER A 254 -30.61 7.79 -17.07
C SER A 254 -31.51 6.55 -16.97
N PRO A 255 -32.14 6.09 -18.07
CA PRO A 255 -32.84 4.80 -18.10
C PRO A 255 -31.91 3.65 -17.71
N SER A 256 -32.48 2.59 -17.11
CA SER A 256 -31.74 1.37 -16.80
C SER A 256 -31.08 0.76 -18.03
N THR A 257 -29.90 0.19 -17.86
CA THR A 257 -29.15 -0.52 -18.90
C THR A 257 -29.18 -2.03 -18.67
N GLU A 258 -29.16 -2.80 -19.76
CA GLU A 258 -29.17 -4.26 -19.72
C GLU A 258 -27.74 -4.80 -19.73
N LEU A 259 -27.37 -5.55 -18.69
CA LEU A 259 -26.14 -6.31 -18.63
C LEU A 259 -26.43 -7.77 -18.92
N LEU A 260 -25.94 -8.23 -20.06
CA LEU A 260 -25.93 -9.63 -20.45
C LEU A 260 -24.49 -10.15 -20.39
N PHE A 261 -24.33 -11.40 -19.95
CA PHE A 261 -23.01 -12.00 -19.81
C PHE A 261 -23.08 -13.49 -20.13
N ASN A 262 -22.19 -13.97 -21.00
CA ASN A 262 -22.04 -15.39 -21.29
C ASN A 262 -20.55 -15.79 -21.37
N ASP A 263 -20.20 -16.92 -20.78
CA ASP A 263 -18.93 -17.60 -21.02
C ASP A 263 -19.18 -19.07 -21.37
N THR A 264 -18.97 -19.41 -22.64
CA THR A 264 -19.06 -20.78 -23.17
C THR A 264 -17.68 -21.40 -23.42
N SER A 265 -16.60 -20.74 -23.00
CA SER A 265 -15.23 -21.22 -23.13
C SER A 265 -14.85 -22.11 -21.95
N GLY A 266 -14.66 -23.40 -22.20
CA GLY A 266 -14.35 -24.37 -21.14
C GLY A 266 -14.83 -25.78 -21.49
N THR A 267 -14.58 -26.24 -22.72
CA THR A 267 -15.03 -27.57 -23.16
C THR A 267 -14.30 -28.72 -22.46
N ASP A 268 -13.04 -28.50 -22.05
CA ASP A 268 -12.20 -29.54 -21.42
C ASP A 268 -12.40 -29.60 -19.90
N ARG A 269 -12.66 -28.45 -19.28
CA ARG A 269 -13.12 -28.32 -17.88
C ARG A 269 -14.31 -27.35 -17.84
N PRO A 270 -15.52 -27.84 -17.56
CA PRO A 270 -16.71 -27.00 -17.56
C PRO A 270 -16.58 -25.92 -16.50
N LEU A 271 -16.97 -24.69 -16.86
CA LEU A 271 -17.11 -23.59 -15.92
C LEU A 271 -18.18 -23.91 -14.88
N ILE A 272 -18.12 -23.26 -13.72
CA ILE A 272 -19.08 -23.49 -12.64
C ILE A 272 -20.54 -23.22 -13.06
N PHE A 273 -20.77 -22.29 -13.99
CA PHE A 273 -22.11 -21.98 -14.51
C PHE A 273 -22.31 -22.43 -15.97
N SER A 274 -21.58 -23.45 -16.43
CA SER A 274 -21.66 -23.90 -17.84
C SER A 274 -23.08 -24.30 -18.27
N GLU A 275 -23.88 -24.87 -17.35
CA GLU A 275 -25.29 -25.23 -17.59
C GLU A 275 -26.17 -24.00 -17.86
N PHE A 276 -25.74 -22.81 -17.44
CA PHE A 276 -26.40 -21.52 -17.65
C PHE A 276 -25.64 -20.64 -18.66
N ASN A 277 -24.93 -21.24 -19.62
CA ASN A 277 -24.09 -20.54 -20.61
C ASN A 277 -23.02 -19.62 -20.00
N GLY A 278 -22.59 -19.93 -18.77
CA GLY A 278 -21.61 -19.14 -18.01
C GLY A 278 -22.20 -17.92 -17.29
N TYR A 279 -23.52 -17.73 -17.31
CA TYR A 279 -24.17 -16.61 -16.63
C TYR A 279 -24.10 -16.77 -15.08
N PRO A 280 -23.62 -15.77 -14.33
CA PRO A 280 -23.25 -15.96 -12.92
C PRO A 280 -24.36 -15.73 -11.89
N PHE A 281 -25.51 -15.16 -12.27
CA PHE A 281 -26.64 -14.93 -11.34
C PHE A 281 -27.54 -16.17 -11.26
N VAL A 282 -27.03 -17.20 -10.60
CA VAL A 282 -27.74 -18.48 -10.42
C VAL A 282 -28.18 -18.63 -8.98
N VAL A 283 -29.47 -18.86 -8.77
CA VAL A 283 -30.12 -18.93 -7.46
C VAL A 283 -30.74 -20.31 -7.21
N ARG A 284 -30.82 -20.71 -5.94
CA ARG A 284 -31.55 -21.90 -5.52
C ARG A 284 -33.05 -21.62 -5.51
N LYS A 285 -33.87 -22.45 -6.14
CA LYS A 285 -35.33 -22.35 -6.16
C LYS A 285 -35.96 -23.46 -5.35
N GLU A 286 -36.84 -23.10 -4.41
CA GLU A 286 -37.66 -24.05 -3.65
C GLU A 286 -39.12 -23.60 -3.69
N GLY A 287 -39.93 -24.31 -4.47
CA GLY A 287 -41.32 -23.93 -4.73
C GLY A 287 -41.40 -22.54 -5.38
N GLY A 288 -42.10 -21.62 -4.73
CA GLY A 288 -42.27 -20.23 -5.17
C GLY A 288 -41.20 -19.24 -4.72
N ARG A 289 -40.16 -19.71 -4.03
CA ARG A 289 -39.12 -18.86 -3.43
C ARG A 289 -37.78 -19.13 -4.07
N CYS A 290 -37.03 -18.06 -4.30
CA CYS A 290 -35.66 -18.11 -4.79
C CYS A 290 -34.73 -17.53 -3.74
N PHE A 291 -33.64 -18.25 -3.45
CA PHE A 291 -32.63 -17.88 -2.48
C PHE A 291 -31.33 -17.55 -3.22
N LEU A 292 -30.72 -16.41 -2.89
CA LEU A 292 -29.44 -15.93 -3.43
C LEU A 292 -28.27 -16.79 -2.93
N GLU A 293 -28.28 -18.05 -3.33
CA GLU A 293 -27.37 -19.11 -2.91
C GLU A 293 -27.19 -20.14 -4.02
N ASN A 294 -25.95 -20.53 -4.25
CA ASN A 294 -25.53 -21.65 -5.08
C ASN A 294 -24.27 -22.30 -4.46
N PRO A 295 -23.76 -23.43 -5.00
CA PRO A 295 -22.60 -24.13 -4.42
C PRO A 295 -21.29 -23.33 -4.38
N TYR A 296 -21.25 -22.12 -4.94
CA TYR A 296 -20.05 -21.27 -4.98
C TYR A 296 -20.25 -19.92 -4.31
N VAL A 297 -21.49 -19.43 -4.15
CA VAL A 297 -21.79 -18.11 -3.60
C VAL A 297 -23.06 -18.16 -2.75
N GLN A 298 -22.98 -17.54 -1.57
CA GLN A 298 -24.13 -17.28 -0.71
C GLN A 298 -24.17 -15.78 -0.38
N THR A 299 -25.29 -15.10 -0.68
CA THR A 299 -25.45 -13.67 -0.40
C THR A 299 -26.53 -13.45 0.66
N ILE A 300 -26.17 -12.71 1.71
CA ILE A 300 -26.98 -12.43 2.90
C ILE A 300 -27.25 -10.93 2.94
N ASP A 301 -28.51 -10.54 3.17
CA ASP A 301 -28.86 -9.17 3.51
C ASP A 301 -28.88 -9.00 5.04
N ASN A 302 -27.86 -8.33 5.57
CA ASN A 302 -27.68 -8.16 7.01
C ASN A 302 -28.71 -7.23 7.66
N LEU A 303 -29.57 -6.54 6.88
CA LEU A 303 -30.73 -5.82 7.42
C LEU A 303 -31.89 -6.76 7.76
N ILE A 304 -31.93 -7.96 7.16
CA ILE A 304 -33.02 -8.93 7.32
C ILE A 304 -32.56 -10.10 8.20
N HIS A 305 -31.42 -10.70 7.88
CA HIS A 305 -30.86 -11.86 8.57
C HIS A 305 -29.33 -11.80 8.62
N GLU A 306 -28.70 -12.36 9.66
CA GLU A 306 -27.23 -12.32 9.81
C GLU A 306 -26.50 -13.51 9.15
N THR A 307 -27.20 -14.61 8.88
CA THR A 307 -26.59 -15.88 8.41
C THR A 307 -27.36 -16.61 7.32
N LYS A 308 -28.61 -16.21 7.03
CA LYS A 308 -29.46 -16.88 6.04
C LYS A 308 -29.36 -16.17 4.69
N PRO A 309 -29.34 -16.91 3.57
CA PRO A 309 -29.33 -16.29 2.25
C PRO A 309 -30.55 -15.39 2.07
N SER A 310 -30.36 -14.27 1.40
CA SER A 310 -31.46 -13.40 0.99
C SER A 310 -32.37 -14.12 0.00
N GLU A 311 -33.65 -13.79 0.01
CA GLU A 311 -34.67 -14.48 -0.78
C GLU A 311 -35.68 -13.51 -1.39
N PHE A 312 -36.31 -13.94 -2.48
CA PHE A 312 -37.39 -13.21 -3.15
C PHE A 312 -38.45 -14.17 -3.68
N ASP A 313 -39.65 -13.64 -3.95
CA ASP A 313 -40.72 -14.39 -4.60
C ASP A 313 -40.37 -14.58 -6.08
N CYS A 314 -40.39 -15.83 -6.53
CA CYS A 314 -40.10 -16.19 -7.91
C CYS A 314 -41.12 -17.20 -8.48
N ASN A 315 -42.38 -17.10 -8.03
CA ASN A 315 -43.50 -17.87 -8.58
C ASN A 315 -43.70 -17.56 -10.07
N ASP A 316 -43.79 -16.28 -10.42
CA ASP A 316 -44.17 -15.83 -11.75
C ASP A 316 -42.97 -15.36 -12.60
N LYS A 317 -41.95 -14.78 -11.94
CA LYS A 317 -40.79 -14.16 -12.61
C LYS A 317 -39.51 -14.48 -11.87
N LEU A 318 -38.42 -14.69 -12.62
CA LEU A 318 -37.07 -14.89 -12.06
C LEU A 318 -36.32 -13.55 -11.95
N GLU A 319 -37.02 -12.49 -11.56
CA GLU A 319 -36.53 -11.12 -11.49
C GLU A 319 -36.69 -10.59 -10.05
N ASN A 320 -35.58 -10.38 -9.36
CA ASN A 320 -35.56 -9.77 -8.04
C ASN A 320 -35.62 -8.24 -8.16
N PHE A 321 -36.84 -7.71 -8.26
CA PHE A 321 -37.11 -6.29 -8.42
C PHE A 321 -38.39 -5.87 -7.68
N ASP A 322 -38.27 -4.83 -6.84
CA ASP A 322 -39.39 -4.11 -6.24
C ASP A 322 -39.13 -2.61 -6.37
N ARG A 323 -39.94 -1.92 -7.19
CA ARG A 323 -39.77 -0.49 -7.44
C ARG A 323 -39.74 0.35 -6.16
N THR A 324 -40.60 0.05 -5.19
CA THR A 324 -40.67 0.84 -3.95
C THR A 324 -39.40 0.68 -3.12
N MET A 325 -38.83 -0.54 -3.07
CA MET A 325 -37.56 -0.76 -2.40
C MET A 325 -36.39 -0.11 -3.13
N VAL A 326 -36.36 -0.20 -4.46
CA VAL A 326 -35.32 0.40 -5.30
C VAL A 326 -35.34 1.93 -5.17
N ASP A 327 -36.50 2.57 -5.30
CA ASP A 327 -36.67 4.02 -5.16
C ASP A 327 -36.17 4.49 -3.78
N LYS A 328 -36.49 3.73 -2.72
CA LYS A 328 -36.05 4.03 -1.35
C LYS A 328 -34.54 3.89 -1.19
N LEU A 329 -33.94 2.84 -1.74
CA LEU A 329 -32.50 2.63 -1.68
C LEU A 329 -31.76 3.73 -2.44
N TYR A 330 -32.21 4.05 -3.65
CA TYR A 330 -31.61 5.10 -4.47
C TYR A 330 -31.73 6.47 -3.79
N TYR A 331 -32.91 6.83 -3.27
CA TYR A 331 -33.12 8.09 -2.57
C TYR A 331 -32.20 8.29 -1.36
N HIS A 332 -31.92 7.22 -0.60
CA HIS A 332 -31.09 7.32 0.61
C HIS A 332 -29.59 7.04 0.38
N ARG A 333 -29.25 6.25 -0.65
CA ARG A 333 -27.91 5.65 -0.83
C ARG A 333 -27.32 5.82 -2.23
N PHE A 334 -28.07 6.42 -3.16
CA PHE A 334 -27.68 6.53 -4.58
C PHE A 334 -27.22 5.18 -5.18
N SER A 335 -27.85 4.09 -4.71
CA SER A 335 -27.54 2.70 -5.08
C SER A 335 -28.86 1.96 -5.31
N TYR A 336 -28.97 1.15 -6.37
CA TYR A 336 -30.27 0.59 -6.78
C TYR A 336 -30.58 -0.79 -6.18
N GLY A 337 -29.58 -1.66 -6.02
CA GLY A 337 -29.81 -3.05 -5.61
C GLY A 337 -28.54 -3.79 -5.18
N PRO A 338 -27.91 -3.40 -4.05
CA PRO A 338 -26.60 -3.92 -3.64
C PRO A 338 -26.58 -5.43 -3.37
N VAL A 339 -27.72 -6.01 -2.96
CA VAL A 339 -27.83 -7.47 -2.71
C VAL A 339 -27.75 -8.27 -4.01
N ASN A 340 -28.46 -7.83 -5.05
CA ASN A 340 -28.41 -8.43 -6.40
C ASN A 340 -27.01 -8.28 -7.00
N GLU A 341 -26.47 -7.08 -6.87
CA GLU A 341 -25.15 -6.72 -7.37
C GLU A 341 -24.05 -7.60 -6.74
N ALA A 342 -24.04 -7.75 -5.42
CA ALA A 342 -23.10 -8.62 -4.72
C ALA A 342 -23.21 -10.09 -5.20
N HIS A 343 -24.42 -10.59 -5.44
CA HIS A 343 -24.60 -11.96 -5.91
C HIS A 343 -24.09 -12.17 -7.34
N PHE A 344 -24.38 -11.25 -8.26
CA PHE A 344 -23.86 -11.29 -9.63
C PHE A 344 -22.32 -11.24 -9.65
N TYR A 345 -21.71 -10.24 -9.01
CA TYR A 345 -20.26 -10.07 -9.02
C TYR A 345 -19.52 -11.14 -8.21
N GLY A 346 -20.14 -11.66 -7.15
CA GLY A 346 -19.63 -12.82 -6.41
C GLY A 346 -19.56 -14.04 -7.32
N GLY A 347 -20.63 -14.34 -8.06
CA GLY A 347 -20.66 -15.44 -9.03
C GLY A 347 -19.62 -15.25 -10.14
N LEU A 348 -19.56 -14.05 -10.72
CA LEU A 348 -18.60 -13.71 -11.77
C LEU A 348 -17.15 -13.94 -11.31
N THR A 349 -16.83 -13.48 -10.11
CA THR A 349 -15.50 -13.60 -9.51
C THR A 349 -15.14 -15.06 -9.23
N MET A 350 -16.05 -15.83 -8.63
CA MET A 350 -15.80 -17.24 -8.33
C MET A 350 -15.66 -18.08 -9.61
N GLN A 351 -16.41 -17.78 -10.66
CA GLN A 351 -16.23 -18.41 -11.97
C GLN A 351 -14.87 -18.06 -12.58
N PHE A 352 -14.45 -16.80 -12.49
CA PHE A 352 -13.13 -16.37 -12.95
C PHE A 352 -12.01 -17.12 -12.21
N PHE A 353 -12.06 -17.19 -10.88
CA PHE A 353 -11.09 -17.93 -10.08
C PHE A 353 -11.06 -19.42 -10.42
N HIS A 354 -12.24 -20.06 -10.51
CA HIS A 354 -12.35 -21.46 -10.92
C HIS A 354 -11.66 -21.71 -12.26
N LYS A 355 -11.90 -20.85 -13.24
CA LYS A 355 -11.30 -20.94 -14.57
C LYS A 355 -9.78 -20.80 -14.52
N GLN A 356 -9.25 -19.78 -13.84
CA GLN A 356 -7.80 -19.57 -13.78
C GLN A 356 -7.08 -20.69 -13.02
N LEU A 357 -7.66 -21.16 -11.91
CA LEU A 357 -7.14 -22.31 -11.16
C LEU A 357 -7.18 -23.60 -11.98
N GLY A 358 -8.28 -23.84 -12.69
CA GLY A 358 -8.45 -25.01 -13.55
C GLY A 358 -7.44 -25.05 -14.70
N GLU A 359 -7.10 -23.88 -15.27
CA GLU A 359 -6.08 -23.74 -16.32
C GLU A 359 -4.65 -23.87 -15.76
N LEU A 360 -4.37 -23.38 -14.54
CA LEU A 360 -3.04 -23.45 -13.91
C LEU A 360 -2.72 -24.84 -13.32
N PHE A 361 -3.75 -25.56 -12.89
CA PHE A 361 -3.63 -26.86 -12.22
C PHE A 361 -4.52 -27.90 -12.93
N PRO A 362 -4.24 -28.21 -14.21
CA PRO A 362 -5.09 -29.05 -15.07
C PRO A 362 -5.19 -30.51 -14.60
N GLU A 363 -4.36 -30.93 -13.65
CA GLU A 363 -4.33 -32.30 -13.11
C GLU A 363 -5.16 -32.46 -11.83
N GLN A 364 -5.71 -31.37 -11.29
CA GLN A 364 -6.47 -31.40 -10.04
C GLN A 364 -7.98 -31.35 -10.30
N ASP A 365 -8.69 -32.45 -10.07
CA ASP A 365 -10.12 -32.55 -10.41
C ASP A 365 -11.08 -32.18 -9.27
N THR A 366 -10.58 -32.08 -8.03
CA THR A 366 -11.37 -31.70 -6.85
C THR A 366 -10.81 -30.43 -6.22
N HIS A 367 -11.70 -29.56 -5.72
CA HIS A 367 -11.28 -28.38 -4.96
C HIS A 367 -10.68 -28.81 -3.62
N CYS A 368 -9.76 -28.01 -3.09
CA CYS A 368 -9.17 -28.17 -1.75
C CYS A 368 -8.50 -29.53 -1.50
N SER A 369 -7.96 -30.15 -2.55
CA SER A 369 -7.11 -31.34 -2.39
C SER A 369 -5.85 -31.00 -1.56
N GLU A 370 -5.41 -31.96 -0.73
CA GLU A 370 -4.27 -31.77 0.19
C GLU A 370 -3.01 -31.22 -0.51
N ASN A 371 -2.79 -31.60 -1.77
CA ASN A 371 -1.62 -31.23 -2.59
C ASN A 371 -2.00 -30.34 -3.79
N GLY A 372 -3.04 -29.51 -3.64
CA GLY A 372 -3.56 -28.68 -4.72
C GLY A 372 -4.08 -27.31 -4.28
N TYR A 373 -4.75 -26.60 -5.18
CA TYR A 373 -5.42 -25.34 -4.86
C TYR A 373 -6.71 -25.59 -4.05
N CYS A 374 -7.16 -24.56 -3.35
CA CYS A 374 -8.44 -24.57 -2.65
C CYS A 374 -9.33 -23.40 -3.07
N LEU A 375 -10.63 -23.70 -3.20
CA LEU A 375 -11.69 -22.76 -3.56
C LEU A 375 -12.95 -23.18 -2.82
N HIS A 376 -13.32 -22.45 -1.77
CA HIS A 376 -14.54 -22.70 -0.99
C HIS A 376 -15.71 -21.82 -1.47
N ILE A 377 -16.86 -21.97 -0.84
CA ILE A 377 -18.04 -21.12 -1.07
C ILE A 377 -17.72 -19.70 -0.59
N LEU A 378 -17.95 -18.70 -1.44
CA LEU A 378 -17.88 -17.30 -1.07
C LEU A 378 -19.17 -16.88 -0.37
N LYS A 379 -19.12 -16.69 0.95
CA LYS A 379 -20.25 -16.16 1.71
C LYS A 379 -20.12 -14.65 1.86
N GLN A 380 -21.21 -13.94 1.63
CA GLN A 380 -21.21 -12.48 1.51
C GLN A 380 -22.31 -11.88 2.38
N ARG A 381 -22.00 -10.85 3.15
CA ARG A 381 -22.97 -10.07 3.92
C ARG A 381 -23.03 -8.64 3.42
N VAL A 382 -24.17 -8.26 2.87
CA VAL A 382 -24.47 -6.92 2.38
C VAL A 382 -25.14 -6.10 3.50
N HIS A 383 -24.95 -4.78 3.47
CA HIS A 383 -25.41 -3.83 4.50
C HIS A 383 -24.82 -4.08 5.89
N HIS A 384 -23.64 -4.71 5.95
CA HIS A 384 -22.99 -5.05 7.20
C HIS A 384 -22.09 -3.90 7.68
N ASN A 385 -22.69 -2.93 8.36
CA ASN A 385 -22.05 -1.66 8.75
C ASN A 385 -21.24 -1.72 10.07
N PHE A 386 -20.83 -2.91 10.52
CA PHE A 386 -20.17 -3.09 11.83
C PHE A 386 -18.87 -2.28 11.96
N LEU A 387 -18.08 -2.16 10.89
CA LEU A 387 -16.86 -1.35 10.84
C LEU A 387 -17.06 0.00 10.14
N GLY A 388 -18.30 0.49 10.10
CA GLY A 388 -18.69 1.70 9.40
C GLY A 388 -19.30 1.43 8.03
N MET A 389 -19.95 2.46 7.47
CA MET A 389 -20.71 2.35 6.22
C MET A 389 -19.82 2.31 4.98
N ASN A 390 -18.64 2.93 5.03
CA ASN A 390 -17.69 3.01 3.91
C ASN A 390 -16.56 1.99 4.02
N ASN A 391 -16.87 0.80 4.55
CA ASN A 391 -15.87 -0.23 4.80
C ASN A 391 -16.33 -1.57 4.23
N ALA A 392 -15.39 -2.30 3.64
CA ALA A 392 -15.57 -3.66 3.17
C ALA A 392 -14.39 -4.49 3.68
N TYR A 393 -14.68 -5.72 4.09
CA TYR A 393 -13.67 -6.57 4.70
C TYR A 393 -14.03 -8.06 4.66
N TRP A 394 -13.01 -8.88 4.42
CA TRP A 394 -13.02 -10.31 4.68
C TRP A 394 -12.79 -10.57 6.17
N ASP A 395 -13.75 -11.22 6.82
CA ASP A 395 -13.65 -11.58 8.23
C ASP A 395 -13.10 -12.99 8.46
N GLY A 396 -12.83 -13.78 7.43
CA GLY A 396 -12.37 -15.17 7.55
C GLY A 396 -13.43 -16.21 7.29
N THR A 397 -14.69 -15.81 7.25
CA THR A 397 -15.83 -16.66 6.84
C THR A 397 -16.71 -15.93 5.82
N TYR A 398 -16.92 -14.63 6.01
CA TYR A 398 -17.73 -13.78 5.16
C TYR A 398 -16.92 -12.62 4.59
N THR A 399 -17.20 -12.27 3.33
CA THR A 399 -16.94 -10.91 2.84
C THR A 399 -18.09 -10.03 3.32
N ASN A 400 -17.75 -8.86 3.86
CA ASN A 400 -18.71 -7.94 4.45
C ASN A 400 -18.66 -6.62 3.71
N PHE A 401 -19.83 -6.12 3.32
CA PHE A 401 -19.95 -4.91 2.52
C PHE A 401 -20.82 -3.88 3.25
N GLY A 402 -20.23 -2.72 3.52
CA GLY A 402 -20.96 -1.55 4.02
C GLY A 402 -21.92 -0.98 2.99
N SER A 403 -22.95 -0.27 3.48
CA SER A 403 -23.99 0.34 2.66
C SER A 403 -23.54 1.59 1.88
N GLY A 404 -22.36 2.13 2.14
CA GLY A 404 -21.94 3.45 1.67
C GLY A 404 -22.65 4.61 2.40
N ASP A 405 -22.04 5.79 2.34
CA ASP A 405 -22.55 7.02 2.96
C ASP A 405 -23.10 8.03 1.96
N SER A 406 -23.10 7.71 0.66
CA SER A 406 -23.53 8.59 -0.44
C SER A 406 -22.66 9.83 -0.68
N TYR A 407 -21.66 10.09 0.16
CA TYR A 407 -20.80 11.26 0.07
C TYR A 407 -19.41 10.89 -0.40
N SER A 408 -18.82 9.85 0.20
CA SER A 408 -17.50 9.33 -0.14
C SER A 408 -17.58 8.08 -1.03
N SER A 409 -18.59 7.24 -0.78
CA SER A 409 -18.75 5.93 -1.43
C SER A 409 -20.23 5.57 -1.60
N TYR A 410 -20.56 4.96 -2.73
CA TYR A 410 -21.79 4.19 -2.91
C TYR A 410 -21.74 2.87 -2.13
N SER A 411 -22.76 2.02 -2.24
CA SER A 411 -22.71 0.70 -1.62
C SER A 411 -21.50 -0.09 -2.09
N LEU A 412 -20.81 -0.76 -1.16
CA LEU A 412 -19.53 -1.41 -1.41
C LEU A 412 -19.67 -2.79 -2.07
N THR A 413 -20.70 -2.97 -2.90
CA THR A 413 -21.05 -4.22 -3.58
C THR A 413 -20.68 -4.25 -5.05
N VAL A 414 -20.04 -3.19 -5.57
CA VAL A 414 -19.60 -3.08 -6.96
C VAL A 414 -18.50 -4.11 -7.30
N SER A 415 -18.27 -4.33 -8.60
CA SER A 415 -17.34 -5.35 -9.10
C SER A 415 -15.94 -5.24 -8.50
N SER A 416 -15.40 -4.02 -8.40
CA SER A 416 -14.03 -3.84 -7.90
C SER A 416 -13.88 -4.26 -6.45
N VAL A 417 -14.88 -4.00 -5.59
CA VAL A 417 -14.83 -4.31 -4.16
C VAL A 417 -15.14 -5.77 -3.90
N VAL A 418 -16.14 -6.35 -4.57
CA VAL A 418 -16.48 -7.77 -4.40
C VAL A 418 -15.31 -8.66 -4.80
N ALA A 419 -14.66 -8.37 -5.93
CA ALA A 419 -13.49 -9.12 -6.38
C ALA A 419 -12.28 -8.97 -5.43
N HIS A 420 -12.08 -7.77 -4.89
CA HIS A 420 -11.01 -7.48 -3.90
C HIS A 420 -11.19 -8.33 -2.64
N GLU A 421 -12.39 -8.31 -2.06
CA GLU A 421 -12.67 -9.04 -0.82
C GLU A 421 -12.68 -10.56 -1.03
N ALA A 422 -13.17 -11.03 -2.18
CA ALA A 422 -13.11 -12.45 -2.54
C ALA A 422 -11.66 -12.94 -2.72
N ALA A 423 -10.75 -12.09 -3.19
CA ALA A 423 -9.33 -12.45 -3.32
C ALA A 423 -8.61 -12.59 -1.96
N TYR A 424 -9.08 -11.91 -0.92
CA TYR A 424 -8.63 -12.21 0.44
C TYR A 424 -9.07 -13.60 0.89
N ALA A 425 -10.31 -13.99 0.61
CA ALA A 425 -10.79 -15.34 0.87
C ALA A 425 -9.95 -16.38 0.09
N LEU A 426 -9.67 -16.12 -1.18
CA LEU A 426 -8.82 -17.01 -1.99
C LEU A 426 -7.39 -17.13 -1.43
N THR A 427 -6.80 -16.04 -0.97
CA THR A 427 -5.48 -16.03 -0.33
C THR A 427 -5.50 -16.81 0.99
N HIS A 428 -6.57 -16.64 1.78
CA HIS A 428 -6.79 -17.37 3.02
C HIS A 428 -6.90 -18.89 2.78
N TRP A 429 -7.61 -19.31 1.74
CA TRP A 429 -7.74 -20.74 1.40
C TRP A 429 -6.45 -21.38 0.86
N ASN A 430 -5.47 -20.58 0.43
CA ASN A 430 -4.26 -21.07 -0.24
C ASN A 430 -2.95 -20.79 0.52
N SER A 431 -2.27 -19.66 0.28
CA SER A 431 -0.99 -19.35 0.95
C SER A 431 -1.12 -19.06 2.43
N GLN A 432 -2.31 -18.63 2.88
CA GLN A 432 -2.51 -18.05 4.20
C GLN A 432 -1.55 -16.88 4.47
N LEU A 433 -1.13 -16.18 3.41
CA LEU A 433 -0.24 -15.02 3.48
C LEU A 433 -0.82 -13.97 4.42
N LYS A 434 -0.02 -13.49 5.37
CA LYS A 434 -0.47 -12.51 6.35
C LYS A 434 -0.61 -11.11 5.75
N SER A 435 -1.58 -10.37 6.28
CA SER A 435 -1.97 -9.02 5.83
C SER A 435 -1.03 -7.87 6.22
N ARG A 436 0.07 -8.14 6.94
CA ARG A 436 1.00 -7.14 7.50
C ARG A 436 2.47 -7.47 7.23
N LYS A 437 3.38 -6.57 7.64
CA LYS A 437 4.82 -6.59 7.31
C LYS A 437 5.02 -6.58 5.77
N LYS A 438 6.17 -7.03 5.31
CA LYS A 438 6.51 -7.08 3.87
C LYS A 438 5.55 -7.98 3.07
N GLY A 439 5.08 -9.09 3.64
CA GLY A 439 4.11 -10.01 3.00
C GLY A 439 2.73 -9.38 2.80
N GLY A 440 2.33 -8.46 3.68
CA GLY A 440 1.10 -7.70 3.54
C GLY A 440 1.00 -6.88 2.25
N ALA A 441 2.14 -6.44 1.70
CA ALA A 441 2.16 -5.70 0.44
C ALA A 441 1.66 -6.57 -0.73
N PHE A 442 2.15 -7.82 -0.83
CA PHE A 442 1.69 -8.75 -1.85
C PHE A 442 0.23 -9.15 -1.60
N TYR A 443 -0.15 -9.40 -0.33
CA TYR A 443 -1.52 -9.72 0.06
C TYR A 443 -2.52 -8.65 -0.43
N GLN A 444 -2.21 -7.37 -0.21
CA GLN A 444 -3.05 -6.26 -0.66
C GLN A 444 -3.05 -6.11 -2.19
N ALA A 445 -1.87 -6.17 -2.80
CA ALA A 445 -1.75 -6.02 -4.25
C ALA A 445 -2.45 -7.15 -5.02
N PHE A 446 -2.38 -8.39 -4.54
CA PHE A 446 -3.08 -9.52 -5.17
C PHE A 446 -4.59 -9.31 -5.21
N SER A 447 -5.17 -8.78 -4.14
CA SER A 447 -6.60 -8.45 -4.11
C SER A 447 -6.96 -7.32 -5.07
N ASP A 448 -6.14 -6.26 -5.13
CA ASP A 448 -6.34 -5.19 -6.11
C ASP A 448 -6.26 -5.74 -7.55
N ILE A 449 -5.24 -6.57 -7.83
CA ILE A 449 -5.00 -7.22 -9.12
C ILE A 449 -6.19 -8.12 -9.51
N ALA A 450 -6.81 -8.81 -8.56
CA ALA A 450 -8.00 -9.61 -8.82
C ALA A 450 -9.19 -8.75 -9.28
N SER A 451 -9.39 -7.57 -8.70
CA SER A 451 -10.43 -6.63 -9.13
C SER A 451 -10.27 -6.22 -10.58
N LEU A 452 -9.05 -5.85 -10.98
CA LEU A 452 -8.73 -5.52 -12.37
C LEU A 452 -8.92 -6.71 -13.31
N ALA A 453 -8.48 -7.90 -12.90
CA ALA A 453 -8.58 -9.10 -13.71
C ALA A 453 -10.04 -9.54 -13.92
N VAL A 454 -10.89 -9.40 -12.91
CA VAL A 454 -12.33 -9.63 -13.01
C VAL A 454 -13.01 -8.58 -13.91
N LEU A 455 -12.60 -7.31 -13.83
CA LEU A 455 -13.08 -6.28 -14.75
C LEU A 455 -12.70 -6.59 -16.21
N ASP A 456 -11.45 -7.01 -16.47
CA ASP A 456 -11.01 -7.43 -17.82
C ASP A 456 -11.80 -8.66 -18.30
N TYR A 457 -12.11 -9.59 -17.40
CA TYR A 457 -12.95 -10.74 -17.71
C TYR A 457 -14.39 -10.35 -18.05
N LEU A 458 -15.00 -9.43 -17.29
CA LEU A 458 -16.30 -8.84 -17.59
C LEU A 458 -16.30 -8.16 -18.95
N GLN A 459 -15.35 -7.25 -19.17
CA GLN A 459 -15.19 -6.46 -20.41
C GLN A 459 -15.19 -7.35 -21.65
N ARG A 460 -14.50 -8.49 -21.61
CA ARG A 460 -14.38 -9.37 -22.78
C ARG A 460 -15.67 -10.11 -23.13
N ARG A 461 -16.65 -10.20 -22.22
CA ARG A 461 -17.82 -11.11 -22.31
C ARG A 461 -19.16 -10.44 -22.12
N VAL A 462 -19.17 -9.21 -21.62
CA VAL A 462 -20.39 -8.43 -21.44
C VAL A 462 -20.95 -7.97 -22.79
N PHE A 463 -22.27 -7.97 -22.90
CA PHE A 463 -23.02 -7.42 -24.02
C PHE A 463 -24.35 -6.84 -23.52
N GLY A 464 -25.17 -6.29 -24.43
CA GLY A 464 -26.38 -5.53 -24.06
C GLY A 464 -26.08 -4.03 -23.90
N SER A 465 -27.09 -3.24 -23.55
CA SER A 465 -26.95 -1.77 -23.51
C SER A 465 -25.98 -1.26 -22.44
N PHE A 466 -25.71 -2.04 -21.38
CA PHE A 466 -24.69 -1.70 -20.38
C PHE A 466 -23.28 -1.68 -20.98
N SER A 467 -22.96 -2.63 -21.87
CA SER A 467 -21.62 -2.77 -22.47
C SER A 467 -21.18 -1.58 -23.33
N THR A 468 -22.14 -0.75 -23.75
CA THR A 468 -21.92 0.48 -24.54
C THR A 468 -22.31 1.73 -23.77
N SER A 469 -22.58 1.62 -22.46
CA SER A 469 -22.93 2.77 -21.63
C SER A 469 -21.69 3.62 -21.35
N GLU A 470 -21.87 4.94 -21.26
CA GLU A 470 -20.77 5.86 -20.99
C GLU A 470 -19.99 5.53 -19.70
N PRO A 471 -20.64 5.22 -18.56
CA PRO A 471 -19.91 4.87 -17.34
C PRO A 471 -19.07 3.60 -17.48
N PHE A 472 -19.57 2.58 -18.18
CA PHE A 472 -18.81 1.34 -18.38
C PHE A 472 -17.64 1.55 -19.33
N LEU A 473 -17.84 2.26 -20.45
CA LEU A 473 -16.76 2.62 -21.38
C LEU A 473 -15.69 3.49 -20.70
N THR A 474 -16.11 4.39 -19.81
CA THR A 474 -15.20 5.18 -18.97
C THR A 474 -14.42 4.29 -18.02
N GLN A 475 -15.06 3.35 -17.32
CA GLN A 475 -14.39 2.45 -16.37
C GLN A 475 -13.29 1.61 -17.03
N ILE A 476 -13.49 1.18 -18.28
CA ILE A 476 -12.53 0.34 -19.02
C ILE A 476 -11.55 1.15 -19.88
N LEU A 477 -11.57 2.48 -19.79
CA LEU A 477 -10.69 3.36 -20.56
C LEU A 477 -9.22 3.07 -20.24
N ASP A 478 -8.43 2.87 -21.30
CA ASP A 478 -7.01 2.52 -21.24
C ASP A 478 -6.31 2.99 -22.53
N GLY A 479 -5.02 3.30 -22.44
CA GLY A 479 -4.19 3.63 -23.60
C GLY A 479 -4.23 5.11 -24.02
N THR A 480 -4.62 6.01 -23.12
CA THR A 480 -4.58 7.46 -23.36
C THR A 480 -3.16 8.04 -23.39
N GLY A 481 -2.18 7.27 -22.91
CA GLY A 481 -0.80 7.73 -22.66
C GLY A 481 -0.66 8.50 -21.34
N ARG A 482 -1.76 8.69 -20.62
CA ARG A 482 -1.87 9.47 -19.39
C ARG A 482 -2.46 8.59 -18.28
N PRO A 483 -1.63 8.07 -17.35
CA PRO A 483 -2.10 7.24 -16.23
C PRO A 483 -3.26 7.83 -15.41
N GLN A 484 -3.38 9.16 -15.37
CA GLN A 484 -4.44 9.92 -14.72
C GLN A 484 -5.79 9.89 -15.48
N ASP A 485 -5.80 9.41 -16.71
CA ASP A 485 -7.01 9.29 -17.53
C ASP A 485 -7.41 7.81 -17.73
N ASP A 486 -6.45 6.87 -17.60
CA ASP A 486 -6.69 5.44 -17.81
C ASP A 486 -7.42 4.78 -16.62
N LYS A 487 -8.73 5.05 -16.49
CA LYS A 487 -9.58 4.59 -15.38
C LYS A 487 -9.61 3.07 -15.20
N LYS A 488 -9.28 2.28 -16.23
CA LYS A 488 -9.13 0.83 -16.09
C LYS A 488 -8.13 0.46 -15.00
N TRP A 489 -7.10 1.28 -14.79
CA TRP A 489 -6.04 1.08 -13.81
C TRP A 489 -6.30 1.75 -12.45
N TRP A 490 -7.54 2.18 -12.22
CA TRP A 490 -7.99 2.86 -11.00
C TRP A 490 -8.91 1.93 -10.21
N LEU A 491 -8.40 1.41 -9.10
CA LEU A 491 -9.20 0.55 -8.24
C LEU A 491 -10.29 1.34 -7.54
N GLY A 492 -11.51 0.81 -7.51
CA GLY A 492 -12.61 1.38 -6.73
C GLY A 492 -13.22 2.65 -7.31
N TRP A 493 -12.94 2.97 -8.57
CA TRP A 493 -13.56 4.11 -9.24
C TRP A 493 -15.10 3.99 -9.30
N ASP A 494 -15.60 2.78 -9.52
CA ASP A 494 -17.03 2.42 -9.56
C ASP A 494 -17.76 2.54 -8.22
N VAL A 495 -17.05 2.53 -7.08
CA VAL A 495 -17.64 2.75 -5.75
C VAL A 495 -17.53 4.19 -5.28
N LYS A 496 -16.52 4.95 -5.73
CA LYS A 496 -16.34 6.35 -5.36
C LYS A 496 -17.44 7.22 -5.95
N THR A 497 -17.93 8.18 -5.18
CA THR A 497 -18.84 9.23 -5.69
C THR A 497 -18.12 10.24 -6.56
N GLN A 498 -16.88 10.56 -6.22
CA GLN A 498 -15.99 11.46 -6.97
C GLN A 498 -15.30 10.75 -8.13
N ASP A 499 -14.81 11.48 -9.14
CA ASP A 499 -14.03 10.93 -10.27
C ASP A 499 -12.58 10.62 -9.88
N ILE A 500 -12.40 9.73 -8.90
CA ILE A 500 -11.09 9.32 -8.38
C ILE A 500 -11.06 7.81 -8.16
N GLY A 501 -9.86 7.22 -8.18
CA GLY A 501 -9.61 5.87 -7.67
C GLY A 501 -9.37 5.87 -6.16
N HIS A 502 -9.58 4.71 -5.52
CA HIS A 502 -9.05 4.46 -4.18
C HIS A 502 -7.54 4.21 -4.20
N ARG A 503 -7.05 3.51 -5.24
CA ARG A 503 -5.64 3.17 -5.48
C ARG A 503 -5.39 3.09 -6.98
N TYR A 504 -4.13 3.26 -7.37
CA TYR A 504 -3.72 3.33 -8.77
C TYR A 504 -2.64 2.28 -9.06
N PHE A 505 -2.69 1.67 -10.24
CA PHE A 505 -1.72 0.64 -10.65
C PHE A 505 -0.50 1.22 -11.36
N ALA A 506 -0.75 2.16 -12.28
CA ALA A 506 0.29 2.80 -13.07
C ALA A 506 1.16 3.74 -12.22
N LEU A 507 0.54 4.41 -11.24
CA LEU A 507 1.17 5.36 -10.31
C LEU A 507 0.57 5.24 -8.91
N PRO A 508 0.91 4.18 -8.15
CA PRO A 508 0.47 4.04 -6.76
C PRO A 508 0.56 5.30 -5.90
N SER A 509 1.57 6.14 -6.08
CA SER A 509 1.74 7.41 -5.36
C SER A 509 0.68 8.47 -5.64
N MET A 510 -0.15 8.31 -6.69
CA MET A 510 -1.22 9.25 -7.05
C MET A 510 -2.32 9.34 -5.98
N ASP A 511 -2.44 8.37 -5.08
CA ASP A 511 -3.34 8.45 -3.92
C ASP A 511 -2.74 9.25 -2.72
N GLY A 512 -1.53 9.79 -2.90
CA GLY A 512 -0.77 10.56 -1.90
C GLY A 512 -0.10 9.71 -0.81
N ARG A 513 -0.24 8.38 -0.84
CA ARG A 513 0.22 7.49 0.25
C ARG A 513 0.93 6.25 -0.25
N GLY A 514 0.53 5.72 -1.40
CA GLY A 514 1.11 4.57 -2.07
C GLY A 514 2.54 4.84 -2.52
N ILE A 515 3.30 3.77 -2.74
CA ILE A 515 4.69 3.87 -3.18
C ILE A 515 4.91 3.14 -4.50
N ASP A 516 5.66 3.78 -5.39
CA ASP A 516 5.95 3.25 -6.73
C ASP A 516 7.20 2.37 -6.77
N HIS A 517 8.08 2.51 -5.78
CA HIS A 517 9.38 1.85 -5.74
C HIS A 517 9.83 1.50 -4.32
N LEU A 518 10.53 0.37 -4.15
CA LEU A 518 10.93 -0.18 -2.86
C LEU A 518 11.74 0.80 -1.98
N SER A 519 12.58 1.65 -2.56
CA SER A 519 13.38 2.61 -1.78
C SER A 519 12.55 3.66 -1.01
N MET A 520 11.26 3.82 -1.34
CA MET A 520 10.33 4.68 -0.60
C MET A 520 9.73 3.96 0.62
N TYR A 521 9.91 2.64 0.73
CA TYR A 521 9.41 1.85 1.85
C TYR A 521 10.01 2.31 3.17
N ARG A 522 9.14 2.48 4.16
CA ARG A 522 9.51 2.80 5.56
C ARG A 522 9.01 1.70 6.48
N ALA A 523 9.71 1.49 7.59
CA ALA A 523 9.23 0.57 8.63
C ALA A 523 7.84 1.00 9.11
N ASN A 524 6.95 0.03 9.37
CA ASN A 524 5.56 0.23 9.80
C ASN A 524 4.63 0.91 8.77
N MET A 525 5.05 1.08 7.52
CA MET A 525 4.15 1.52 6.45
C MET A 525 2.97 0.55 6.30
N SER A 526 1.79 1.11 6.05
CA SER A 526 0.57 0.35 5.77
C SER A 526 0.77 -0.61 4.58
N SER A 527 0.21 -1.82 4.69
CA SER A 527 0.25 -2.80 3.59
C SER A 527 -0.49 -2.30 2.35
N TYR A 528 -1.52 -1.46 2.50
CA TYR A 528 -2.23 -0.83 1.38
C TYR A 528 -1.27 0.03 0.53
N ASN A 529 -0.42 0.82 1.20
CA ASN A 529 0.55 1.70 0.56
C ASN A 529 1.69 0.89 -0.06
N ALA A 530 2.27 -0.03 0.71
CA ALA A 530 3.38 -0.87 0.28
C ALA A 530 3.00 -1.83 -0.88
N GLY A 531 1.72 -2.20 -0.99
CA GLY A 531 1.20 -2.97 -2.12
C GLY A 531 1.36 -2.27 -3.48
N GLY A 532 1.63 -0.96 -3.49
CA GLY A 532 1.92 -0.20 -4.70
C GLY A 532 3.05 -0.80 -5.54
N ILE A 533 4.07 -1.34 -4.88
CA ILE A 533 5.22 -2.01 -5.53
C ILE A 533 4.74 -3.16 -6.43
N PHE A 534 3.87 -4.03 -5.93
CA PHE A 534 3.40 -5.20 -6.68
C PHE A 534 2.29 -4.86 -7.68
N ARG A 535 1.44 -3.86 -7.39
CA ARG A 535 0.49 -3.31 -8.38
C ARG A 535 1.21 -2.74 -9.60
N LYS A 536 2.28 -1.99 -9.36
CA LYS A 536 3.11 -1.39 -10.40
C LYS A 536 3.89 -2.45 -11.17
N ALA A 537 4.48 -3.44 -10.50
CA ALA A 537 5.12 -4.57 -11.18
C ALA A 537 4.13 -5.34 -12.09
N PHE A 538 2.89 -5.54 -11.63
CA PHE A 538 1.82 -6.12 -12.45
C PHE A 538 1.51 -5.25 -13.68
N TYR A 539 1.38 -3.94 -13.49
CA TYR A 539 1.17 -2.99 -14.59
C TYR A 539 2.30 -3.06 -15.62
N GLU A 540 3.56 -3.11 -15.18
CA GLU A 540 4.72 -3.17 -16.08
C GLU A 540 4.79 -4.50 -16.84
N LEU A 541 4.41 -5.64 -16.24
CA LEU A 541 4.28 -6.89 -16.99
C LEU A 541 3.32 -6.75 -18.19
N VAL A 542 2.20 -6.06 -17.98
CA VAL A 542 1.19 -5.87 -19.03
C VAL A 542 1.63 -4.83 -20.06
N LYS A 543 2.14 -3.67 -19.60
CA LYS A 543 2.39 -2.51 -20.47
C LYS A 543 3.76 -2.47 -21.12
N THR A 544 4.76 -3.11 -20.52
CA THR A 544 6.15 -3.06 -20.97
C THR A 544 6.59 -4.39 -21.59
N TYR A 545 6.03 -5.51 -21.13
CA TYR A 545 6.39 -6.85 -21.61
C TYR A 545 5.30 -7.53 -22.44
N ASP A 546 4.21 -6.80 -22.74
CA ASP A 546 3.07 -7.26 -23.55
C ASP A 546 2.39 -8.53 -23.03
N TRP A 547 2.35 -8.71 -21.71
CA TRP A 547 1.52 -9.78 -21.12
C TRP A 547 0.06 -9.35 -21.13
N THR A 548 -0.86 -10.29 -21.33
CA THR A 548 -2.27 -9.99 -21.07
C THR A 548 -2.52 -9.88 -19.56
N ILE A 549 -3.53 -9.11 -19.15
CA ILE A 549 -4.00 -9.03 -17.75
C ILE A 549 -4.26 -10.44 -17.18
N LYS A 550 -4.81 -11.34 -18.00
CA LYS A 550 -5.04 -12.75 -17.62
C LYS A 550 -3.74 -13.50 -17.30
N GLU A 551 -2.73 -13.39 -18.16
CA GLU A 551 -1.43 -14.05 -17.96
C GLU A 551 -0.69 -13.49 -16.74
N ALA A 552 -0.68 -12.16 -16.59
CA ALA A 552 -0.12 -11.52 -15.40
C ALA A 552 -0.87 -11.93 -14.13
N PHE A 553 -2.21 -12.02 -14.16
CA PHE A 553 -2.99 -12.47 -13.01
C PHE A 553 -2.65 -13.92 -12.63
N LYS A 554 -2.53 -14.80 -13.64
CA LYS A 554 -2.12 -16.19 -13.44
C LYS A 554 -0.78 -16.33 -12.74
N LEU A 555 0.18 -15.45 -13.02
CA LEU A 555 1.48 -15.45 -12.36
C LEU A 555 1.32 -15.25 -10.84
N PHE A 556 0.58 -14.20 -10.45
CA PHE A 556 0.35 -13.87 -9.05
C PHE A 556 -0.52 -14.93 -8.35
N LEU A 557 -1.52 -15.48 -9.05
CA LEU A 557 -2.34 -16.58 -8.54
C LEU A 557 -1.50 -17.84 -8.32
N LYS A 558 -0.65 -18.23 -9.28
CA LYS A 558 0.23 -19.39 -9.16
C LYS A 558 1.22 -19.20 -8.00
N ALA A 559 1.75 -18.00 -7.80
CA ALA A 559 2.60 -17.67 -6.65
C ALA A 559 1.86 -17.85 -5.32
N ASN A 560 0.64 -17.31 -5.21
CA ASN A 560 -0.23 -17.43 -4.04
C ASN A 560 -0.58 -18.90 -3.72
N VAL A 561 -0.87 -19.72 -4.73
CA VAL A 561 -1.17 -21.14 -4.49
C VAL A 561 0.07 -21.98 -4.20
N SER A 562 1.19 -21.69 -4.87
CA SER A 562 2.29 -22.64 -4.99
C SER A 562 3.44 -22.39 -4.03
N CYS A 563 3.90 -21.15 -3.83
CA CYS A 563 5.19 -20.92 -3.17
C CYS A 563 5.26 -19.83 -2.10
N LEU A 564 4.25 -18.97 -1.95
CA LEU A 564 4.30 -17.94 -0.92
C LEU A 564 4.15 -18.56 0.49
N PRO A 565 5.16 -18.46 1.37
CA PRO A 565 4.99 -18.81 2.78
C PRO A 565 4.12 -17.74 3.49
N THR A 566 3.50 -18.09 4.62
CA THR A 566 2.59 -17.19 5.35
C THR A 566 3.20 -15.84 5.71
N ASN A 567 4.51 -15.75 5.89
CA ASN A 567 5.23 -14.51 6.23
C ASN A 567 6.27 -14.12 5.17
N ALA A 568 5.95 -14.32 3.90
CA ALA A 568 6.84 -13.94 2.80
C ALA A 568 7.38 -12.50 2.98
N SER A 569 8.68 -12.33 2.80
CA SER A 569 9.28 -11.03 2.59
C SER A 569 9.03 -10.52 1.16
N PHE A 570 9.41 -9.28 0.87
CA PHE A 570 9.44 -8.76 -0.50
C PHE A 570 10.30 -9.65 -1.41
N ASP A 571 11.45 -10.09 -0.90
CA ASP A 571 12.40 -10.90 -1.65
C ASP A 571 11.88 -12.34 -1.85
N ASP A 572 11.17 -12.90 -0.86
CA ASP A 572 10.48 -14.19 -1.01
C ASP A 572 9.40 -14.12 -2.10
N ALA A 573 8.62 -13.05 -2.12
CA ALA A 573 7.56 -12.85 -3.10
C ALA A 573 8.13 -12.63 -4.51
N ALA A 574 9.19 -11.81 -4.65
CA ALA A 574 9.91 -11.62 -5.91
C ALA A 574 10.50 -12.94 -6.44
N ALA A 575 11.18 -13.71 -5.58
CA ALA A 575 11.72 -15.01 -5.95
C ALA A 575 10.60 -16.01 -6.32
N CYS A 576 9.50 -16.02 -5.58
CA CYS A 576 8.34 -16.88 -5.86
C CYS A 576 7.72 -16.56 -7.23
N LEU A 577 7.53 -15.28 -7.58
CA LEU A 577 7.05 -14.86 -8.91
C LEU A 577 7.95 -15.38 -10.04
N ILE A 578 9.27 -15.23 -9.93
CA ILE A 578 10.22 -15.76 -10.94
C ILE A 578 10.17 -17.29 -11.00
N LEU A 579 10.04 -17.96 -9.85
CA LEU A 579 9.99 -19.42 -9.78
C LEU A 579 8.75 -20.02 -10.44
N VAL A 580 7.63 -19.30 -10.44
CA VAL A 580 6.36 -19.76 -11.05
C VAL A 580 6.11 -19.21 -12.45
N ALA A 581 6.99 -18.35 -12.97
CA ALA A 581 6.96 -17.88 -14.35
C ALA A 581 7.35 -19.01 -15.30
N ASP A 582 6.34 -19.71 -15.82
CA ASP A 582 6.50 -20.83 -16.75
C ASP A 582 5.39 -20.85 -17.82
N SER A 583 5.42 -21.88 -18.67
CA SER A 583 4.50 -22.02 -19.81
C SER A 583 3.03 -22.22 -19.42
N ASP A 584 2.72 -22.58 -18.17
CA ASP A 584 1.32 -22.68 -17.72
C ASP A 584 0.71 -21.29 -17.46
N VAL A 585 1.58 -20.30 -17.21
CA VAL A 585 1.20 -18.91 -16.90
C VAL A 585 1.04 -18.08 -18.17
N VAL A 586 2.01 -18.18 -19.09
CA VAL A 586 2.13 -17.32 -20.27
C VAL A 586 2.61 -18.13 -21.47
N ASN A 587 2.13 -17.80 -22.67
CA ASN A 587 2.58 -18.45 -23.90
C ASN A 587 3.95 -17.91 -24.39
N LYS A 588 4.97 -18.06 -23.54
CA LYS A 588 6.37 -17.67 -23.80
C LYS A 588 7.30 -18.79 -23.32
N SER A 589 8.55 -18.77 -23.75
CA SER A 589 9.56 -19.68 -23.19
C SER A 589 9.76 -19.41 -21.69
N VAL A 590 10.16 -20.42 -20.91
CA VAL A 590 10.42 -20.24 -19.47
C VAL A 590 11.48 -19.15 -19.22
N GLN A 591 12.54 -19.12 -20.03
CA GLN A 591 13.59 -18.10 -19.89
C GLN A 591 13.05 -16.70 -20.15
N GLU A 592 12.28 -16.51 -21.22
CA GLU A 592 11.67 -15.21 -21.55
C GLU A 592 10.66 -14.79 -20.50
N ALA A 593 9.82 -15.71 -20.02
CA ALA A 593 8.85 -15.42 -18.96
C ALA A 593 9.55 -14.97 -17.66
N GLN A 594 10.60 -15.67 -17.26
CA GLN A 594 11.41 -15.31 -16.09
C GLN A 594 12.11 -13.97 -16.27
N SER A 595 12.69 -13.70 -17.43
CA SER A 595 13.35 -12.43 -17.74
C SER A 595 12.39 -11.24 -17.72
N ASN A 596 11.17 -11.41 -18.26
CA ASN A 596 10.13 -10.37 -18.21
C ASN A 596 9.71 -10.07 -16.76
N VAL A 597 9.50 -11.11 -15.94
CA VAL A 597 9.16 -10.96 -14.53
C VAL A 597 10.29 -10.29 -13.75
N ASP A 598 11.52 -10.72 -13.98
CA ASP A 598 12.70 -10.13 -13.35
C ASP A 598 12.82 -8.63 -13.70
N GLY A 599 12.70 -8.28 -14.98
CA GLY A 599 12.74 -6.89 -15.43
C GLY A 599 11.60 -6.02 -14.85
N ALA A 600 10.37 -6.53 -14.79
CA ALA A 600 9.25 -5.83 -14.17
C ALA A 600 9.45 -5.58 -12.67
N LEU A 601 10.06 -6.54 -11.97
CA LEU A 601 10.42 -6.40 -10.55
C LEU A 601 11.53 -5.35 -10.36
N HIS A 602 12.51 -5.26 -11.27
CA HIS A 602 13.57 -4.27 -11.22
C HIS A 602 13.06 -2.83 -11.38
N LEU A 603 12.05 -2.59 -12.23
CA LEU A 603 11.42 -1.27 -12.41
C LEU A 603 10.86 -0.70 -11.10
N VAL A 604 10.45 -1.57 -10.17
CA VAL A 604 9.91 -1.19 -8.85
C VAL A 604 10.91 -1.40 -7.70
N GLY A 605 12.17 -1.71 -8.01
CA GLY A 605 13.23 -1.86 -7.04
C GLY A 605 13.27 -3.20 -6.30
N LEU A 606 12.54 -4.20 -6.78
CA LEU A 606 12.62 -5.57 -6.31
C LEU A 606 13.67 -6.31 -7.13
N VAL A 607 14.82 -6.56 -6.52
CA VAL A 607 15.91 -7.32 -7.15
C VAL A 607 15.91 -8.71 -6.53
N ALA A 608 15.37 -9.69 -7.25
CA ALA A 608 15.52 -11.07 -6.82
C ALA A 608 17.00 -11.45 -6.89
N GLN A 609 17.53 -12.14 -5.88
CA GLN A 609 18.94 -12.55 -5.92
C GLN A 609 19.27 -13.61 -7.00
N SER A 610 18.25 -14.21 -7.63
CA SER A 610 18.41 -15.03 -8.84
C SER A 610 18.46 -14.21 -10.13
N SER A 611 18.36 -12.88 -10.01
CA SER A 611 18.43 -11.94 -11.12
C SER A 611 19.75 -12.09 -11.86
N GLU A 612 19.67 -12.06 -13.19
CA GLU A 612 20.84 -11.90 -14.06
C GLU A 612 21.19 -10.41 -14.25
N ILE A 613 20.34 -9.52 -13.75
CA ILE A 613 20.52 -8.07 -13.75
C ILE A 613 21.21 -7.67 -12.43
N SER A 614 22.49 -7.32 -12.50
CA SER A 614 23.20 -6.75 -11.36
C SER A 614 22.68 -5.35 -11.05
N SER A 615 22.26 -5.10 -9.82
CA SER A 615 21.68 -3.82 -9.43
C SER A 615 22.74 -2.76 -9.13
N LEU A 616 22.57 -1.57 -9.70
CA LEU A 616 23.33 -0.38 -9.43
C LEU A 616 22.66 0.45 -8.32
N ALA A 617 23.37 0.74 -7.24
CA ALA A 617 22.86 1.62 -6.19
C ALA A 617 22.92 3.08 -6.67
N VAL A 618 21.75 3.65 -6.96
CA VAL A 618 21.57 5.03 -7.44
C VAL A 618 20.57 5.76 -6.58
N THR A 619 20.90 7.00 -6.22
CA THR A 619 19.90 7.94 -5.70
C THR A 619 19.19 8.57 -6.89
N ALA A 620 17.98 8.11 -7.19
CA ALA A 620 17.09 8.69 -8.18
C ALA A 620 16.09 9.62 -7.47
N VAL A 621 16.06 10.89 -7.85
CA VAL A 621 15.20 11.91 -7.26
C VAL A 621 14.26 12.44 -8.34
N PRO A 622 13.00 11.97 -8.37
CA PRO A 622 11.95 12.62 -9.14
C PRO A 622 11.66 14.03 -8.58
N GLN A 623 11.45 15.02 -9.45
CA GLN A 623 11.25 16.44 -9.10
C GLN A 623 10.25 17.15 -10.02
N TYR A 624 8.96 16.84 -9.91
CA TYR A 624 7.89 17.38 -10.79
C TYR A 624 8.17 17.23 -12.29
N ASP A 625 8.82 18.19 -12.93
CA ASP A 625 9.19 18.20 -14.34
C ASP A 625 10.68 17.91 -14.56
N GLU A 626 11.41 17.51 -13.51
CA GLU A 626 12.82 17.16 -13.56
C GLU A 626 13.09 15.79 -12.95
N PHE A 627 14.05 15.07 -13.52
CA PHE A 627 14.53 13.81 -12.97
C PHE A 627 16.03 13.90 -12.77
N ARG A 628 16.49 13.57 -11.56
CA ARG A 628 17.92 13.55 -11.21
C ARG A 628 18.36 12.16 -10.80
N TYR A 629 19.57 11.77 -11.20
CA TYR A 629 20.25 10.62 -10.63
C TYR A 629 21.62 10.98 -10.05
N LEU A 630 22.09 10.18 -9.09
CA LEU A 630 23.43 10.24 -8.50
C LEU A 630 23.98 8.82 -8.28
N ILE A 631 25.14 8.54 -8.87
CA ILE A 631 25.98 7.35 -8.64
C ILE A 631 26.96 7.69 -7.52
N GLY A 632 26.63 7.32 -6.27
CA GLY A 632 27.45 7.64 -5.11
C GLY A 632 28.42 6.54 -4.66
N THR A 633 28.26 5.32 -5.16
CA THR A 633 28.83 4.10 -4.53
C THR A 633 29.94 3.43 -5.31
N LEU A 634 30.18 3.82 -6.57
CA LEU A 634 31.18 3.21 -7.44
C LEU A 634 32.45 4.04 -7.57
N PRO A 635 33.64 3.45 -7.36
CA PRO A 635 34.89 4.12 -7.64
C PRO A 635 35.01 4.50 -9.12
N ILE A 636 35.27 5.78 -9.41
CA ILE A 636 35.43 6.30 -10.78
C ILE A 636 36.45 5.49 -11.60
N GLY A 637 37.51 5.01 -10.94
CA GLY A 637 38.55 4.18 -11.56
C GLY A 637 38.03 2.86 -12.12
N GLU A 638 36.90 2.35 -11.65
CA GLU A 638 36.31 1.09 -12.07
C GLU A 638 35.26 1.24 -13.18
N ILE A 639 34.89 2.47 -13.57
CA ILE A 639 33.81 2.71 -14.54
C ILE A 639 34.36 2.80 -15.96
N GLU A 640 33.99 1.87 -16.84
CA GLU A 640 34.39 1.88 -18.25
C GLU A 640 33.41 2.64 -19.15
N ARG A 641 32.10 2.46 -18.92
CA ARG A 641 31.03 3.11 -19.67
C ARG A 641 29.84 3.43 -18.77
N ILE A 642 29.17 4.54 -19.03
CA ILE A 642 27.86 4.90 -18.47
C ILE A 642 26.91 5.13 -19.64
N ALA A 643 25.73 4.52 -19.62
CA ALA A 643 24.67 4.80 -20.58
C ALA A 643 23.38 5.11 -19.81
N VAL A 644 22.78 6.24 -20.12
CA VAL A 644 21.55 6.77 -19.51
C VAL A 644 20.45 6.72 -20.56
N ASP A 645 19.31 6.15 -20.21
CA ASP A 645 18.06 6.25 -20.94
C ASP A 645 17.05 6.95 -20.03
N TRP A 646 16.60 8.13 -20.46
CA TRP A 646 15.68 8.96 -19.69
C TRP A 646 14.22 8.51 -19.81
N GLY A 647 13.93 7.53 -20.67
CA GLY A 647 12.59 6.97 -20.84
C GLY A 647 11.63 7.82 -21.68
N ASN A 648 12.07 8.97 -22.19
CA ASN A 648 11.37 9.82 -23.16
C ASN A 648 11.96 9.71 -24.58
N GLY A 649 12.73 8.64 -24.84
CA GLY A 649 13.43 8.42 -26.11
C GLY A 649 14.80 9.09 -26.21
N LEU A 650 15.19 9.91 -25.21
CA LEU A 650 16.55 10.45 -25.10
C LEU A 650 17.47 9.45 -24.41
N THR A 651 18.61 9.18 -25.05
CA THR A 651 19.71 8.40 -24.46
C THR A 651 21.02 9.19 -24.52
N GLU A 652 21.85 9.03 -23.49
CA GLU A 652 23.16 9.66 -23.40
C GLU A 652 24.20 8.64 -22.96
N ASP A 653 25.44 8.76 -23.45
CA ASP A 653 26.51 7.85 -23.08
C ASP A 653 27.83 8.58 -22.76
N TRP A 654 28.59 7.94 -21.89
CA TRP A 654 29.98 8.28 -21.58
C TRP A 654 30.82 7.01 -21.66
N SER A 655 32.01 7.13 -22.23
CA SER A 655 33.03 6.08 -22.19
C SER A 655 34.37 6.65 -21.75
N ARG A 656 35.18 5.82 -21.09
CA ARG A 656 36.52 6.19 -20.58
C ARG A 656 37.42 6.86 -21.62
N ASN A 657 37.30 6.43 -22.88
CA ASN A 657 38.14 6.89 -23.98
C ASN A 657 37.47 7.98 -24.86
N SER A 658 36.30 8.48 -24.47
CA SER A 658 35.55 9.49 -25.24
C SER A 658 36.19 10.89 -25.26
N GLY A 659 37.14 11.17 -24.37
CA GLY A 659 37.71 12.51 -24.19
C GLY A 659 36.81 13.49 -23.43
N THR A 660 35.62 13.05 -22.99
CA THR A 660 34.70 13.83 -22.15
C THR A 660 34.88 13.50 -20.67
N ALA A 661 34.67 14.47 -19.79
CA ALA A 661 34.79 14.25 -18.35
C ALA A 661 33.66 13.34 -17.84
N ILE A 662 33.98 12.40 -16.93
CA ILE A 662 33.00 11.49 -16.32
C ILE A 662 32.09 12.18 -15.31
N TYR A 663 32.57 13.23 -14.63
CA TYR A 663 31.87 13.84 -13.49
C TYR A 663 30.41 14.26 -13.79
N PRO A 664 30.07 14.83 -14.96
CA PRO A 664 28.68 15.14 -15.33
C PRO A 664 27.77 13.92 -15.57
N PHE A 665 28.33 12.71 -15.67
CA PHE A 665 27.59 11.45 -15.81
C PHE A 665 27.53 10.65 -14.49
N LEU A 666 28.24 11.09 -13.45
CA LEU A 666 28.06 10.53 -12.10
C LEU A 666 26.83 11.12 -11.41
N GLN A 667 26.46 12.34 -11.78
CA GLN A 667 25.21 12.97 -11.40
C GLN A 667 24.68 13.79 -12.56
N ARG A 668 23.41 13.63 -12.88
CA ARG A 668 22.80 14.35 -13.98
C ARG A 668 21.34 14.62 -13.68
N THR A 669 20.89 15.80 -14.09
CA THR A 669 19.49 16.21 -14.03
C THR A 669 19.01 16.44 -15.45
N HIS A 670 17.80 16.02 -15.76
CA HIS A 670 17.15 16.27 -17.04
C HIS A 670 15.71 16.74 -16.81
N VAL A 671 15.28 17.71 -17.62
CA VAL A 671 13.88 18.15 -17.64
C VAL A 671 13.10 17.14 -18.47
N ILE A 672 11.98 16.67 -17.94
CA ILE A 672 11.08 15.73 -18.57
C ILE A 672 9.78 16.46 -18.85
N GLU A 673 9.23 16.28 -20.05
CA GLU A 673 7.93 16.85 -20.41
C GLU A 673 6.87 16.48 -19.36
N PRO A 674 6.05 17.44 -18.89
CA PRO A 674 4.95 17.14 -17.97
C PRO A 674 3.97 16.11 -18.53
N ASP A 675 3.31 15.43 -17.61
CA ASP A 675 2.30 14.41 -17.86
C ASP A 675 2.80 13.17 -18.62
N LEU A 676 4.09 12.86 -18.45
CA LEU A 676 4.74 11.71 -19.06
C LEU A 676 5.15 10.67 -18.00
N LEU A 677 4.65 9.44 -18.14
CA LEU A 677 5.20 8.28 -17.43
C LEU A 677 6.48 7.80 -18.11
N THR A 678 7.62 8.15 -17.55
CA THR A 678 8.95 7.77 -18.01
C THR A 678 9.48 6.54 -17.28
N ARG A 679 10.25 5.73 -18.01
CA ARG A 679 10.93 4.54 -17.50
C ARG A 679 12.43 4.75 -17.61
N PHE A 680 13.02 5.38 -16.59
CA PHE A 680 14.44 5.65 -16.52
C PHE A 680 15.23 4.34 -16.40
N LYS A 681 16.33 4.26 -17.16
CA LYS A 681 17.31 3.17 -17.07
C LYS A 681 18.72 3.74 -17.11
N LEU A 682 19.55 3.28 -16.18
CA LEU A 682 20.98 3.57 -16.13
C LEU A 682 21.75 2.26 -16.25
N ASN A 683 22.72 2.19 -17.15
CA ASN A 683 23.66 1.07 -17.28
C ASN A 683 25.08 1.58 -17.04
N VAL A 684 25.79 0.96 -16.11
CA VAL A 684 27.21 1.17 -15.85
C VAL A 684 27.98 -0.10 -16.17
N VAL A 685 28.92 -0.03 -17.09
CA VAL A 685 29.86 -1.12 -17.38
C VAL A 685 31.15 -0.86 -16.62
N LYS A 686 31.59 -1.82 -15.82
CA LYS A 686 32.85 -1.79 -15.09
C LYS A 686 34.03 -2.20 -15.97
N THR A 687 35.24 -1.87 -15.52
CA THR A 687 36.50 -2.22 -16.22
C THR A 687 36.78 -3.71 -16.30
N ASP A 688 36.17 -4.51 -15.42
CA ASP A 688 36.19 -5.98 -15.46
C ASP A 688 35.13 -6.58 -16.41
N GLY A 689 34.31 -5.73 -17.03
CA GLY A 689 33.24 -6.11 -17.95
C GLY A 689 31.90 -6.41 -17.28
N GLU A 690 31.78 -6.30 -15.95
CA GLU A 690 30.50 -6.43 -15.26
C GLU A 690 29.56 -5.26 -15.61
N GLU A 691 28.30 -5.55 -15.94
CA GLU A 691 27.27 -4.53 -16.18
C GLU A 691 26.35 -4.39 -14.97
N LEU A 692 26.11 -3.16 -14.54
CA LEU A 692 25.24 -2.81 -13.41
C LEU A 692 24.09 -1.91 -13.91
N PHE A 693 22.87 -2.22 -13.51
CA PHE A 693 21.67 -1.51 -13.94
C PHE A 693 20.89 -0.88 -12.80
N ALA A 694 20.40 0.34 -13.00
CA ALA A 694 19.36 0.93 -12.16
C ALA A 694 18.15 1.31 -13.02
N TYR A 695 16.98 1.11 -12.46
CA TYR A 695 15.71 1.41 -13.11
C TYR A 695 14.89 2.33 -12.23
N ARG A 696 14.09 3.20 -12.87
CA ARG A 696 13.13 4.00 -12.14
C ARG A 696 11.96 4.43 -13.00
N ASP A 697 10.76 4.13 -12.53
CA ASP A 697 9.58 4.76 -13.08
C ASP A 697 9.37 6.13 -12.43
N TYR A 698 9.01 7.08 -13.27
CA TYR A 698 8.71 8.43 -12.85
C TYR A 698 7.63 9.05 -13.71
N TYR A 699 6.60 9.57 -13.07
CA TYR A 699 5.62 10.40 -13.73
C TYR A 699 6.00 11.87 -13.57
N SER A 700 6.38 12.46 -14.70
CA SER A 700 6.61 13.89 -14.80
C SER A 700 5.30 14.64 -14.69
N ARG A 701 5.31 15.76 -13.98
CA ARG A 701 4.18 16.65 -13.74
C ARG A 701 4.71 18.08 -13.79
N SER A 702 3.88 19.02 -14.19
CA SER A 702 4.26 20.42 -14.05
C SER A 702 4.50 20.72 -12.58
N LEU A 703 5.52 21.53 -12.29
CA LEU A 703 5.69 22.06 -10.96
C LEU A 703 4.47 22.93 -10.61
N GLY A 704 3.80 22.58 -9.53
CA GLY A 704 2.59 23.26 -9.07
C GLY A 704 1.83 22.39 -8.07
N VAL A 705 0.76 22.97 -7.51
CA VAL A 705 -0.12 22.28 -6.58
C VAL A 705 -1.33 21.69 -7.31
N VAL A 706 -1.86 20.60 -6.79
CA VAL A 706 -3.02 19.89 -7.35
C VAL A 706 -4.28 20.76 -7.25
N CYS A 707 -4.38 21.59 -6.21
CA CYS A 707 -5.57 22.39 -5.94
C CYS A 707 -5.31 23.54 -4.92
N PRO A 708 -6.08 24.64 -5.02
CA PRO A 708 -6.07 25.72 -4.04
C PRO A 708 -6.77 25.29 -2.74
N PRO A 709 -6.44 25.90 -1.57
CA PRO A 709 -7.14 25.64 -0.32
C PRO A 709 -8.55 26.26 -0.33
N LEU A 710 -9.46 25.66 0.45
CA LEU A 710 -10.82 26.15 0.63
C LEU A 710 -10.89 27.17 1.78
N PHE A 711 -11.50 28.33 1.54
CA PHE A 711 -11.74 29.37 2.55
C PHE A 711 -13.21 29.35 2.98
N ARG A 712 -13.48 29.46 4.28
CA ARG A 712 -14.85 29.63 4.77
C ARG A 712 -15.31 31.09 4.75
N GLU A 713 -14.39 32.02 5.02
CA GLU A 713 -14.69 33.46 5.07
C GLU A 713 -13.69 34.26 4.20
N GLU A 714 -14.15 35.41 3.68
CA GLU A 714 -13.28 36.37 2.99
C GLU A 714 -12.48 37.19 4.02
N ASN A 715 -11.16 37.27 3.85
CA ASN A 715 -10.28 37.85 4.87
C ASN A 715 -10.15 39.38 4.71
N ALA A 716 -10.12 40.11 5.83
CA ALA A 716 -10.09 41.58 5.84
C ALA A 716 -8.68 42.19 5.98
N GLY A 717 -7.66 41.40 6.36
CA GLY A 717 -6.27 41.84 6.51
C GLY A 717 -5.33 41.04 5.62
N LEU A 718 -4.98 41.59 4.46
CA LEU A 718 -4.12 40.95 3.45
C LEU A 718 -2.75 41.63 3.44
N MET A 719 -1.70 40.83 3.61
CA MET A 719 -0.31 41.30 3.55
C MET A 719 0.05 41.72 2.12
N ASN A 720 1.02 42.63 1.99
CA ASN A 720 1.48 43.13 0.70
C ASN A 720 2.89 42.63 0.31
N HIS A 721 3.66 42.11 1.27
CA HIS A 721 4.94 41.47 1.01
C HIS A 721 5.30 40.42 2.07
N LEU A 722 6.23 39.54 1.71
CA LEU A 722 6.79 38.50 2.57
C LEU A 722 8.27 38.31 2.22
N LEU A 723 9.15 38.11 3.20
CA LEU A 723 10.52 37.69 2.92
C LEU A 723 10.73 36.22 3.28
N ILE A 724 11.33 35.46 2.38
CA ILE A 724 11.76 34.07 2.62
C ILE A 724 13.26 34.03 2.39
N ASN A 725 14.04 33.70 3.43
CA ASN A 725 15.51 33.72 3.40
C ASN A 725 16.09 35.03 2.83
N GLY A 726 15.45 36.17 3.11
CA GLY A 726 15.83 37.50 2.60
C GLY A 726 15.35 37.83 1.18
N HIS A 727 14.69 36.91 0.49
CA HIS A 727 14.06 37.17 -0.81
C HIS A 727 12.67 37.77 -0.64
N ASN A 728 12.47 38.98 -1.16
CA ASN A 728 11.20 39.70 -1.08
C ASN A 728 10.19 39.18 -2.14
N LEU A 729 9.00 38.81 -1.68
CA LEU A 729 7.89 38.32 -2.47
C LEU A 729 6.72 39.31 -2.41
N PRO A 730 6.36 39.98 -3.52
CA PRO A 730 5.18 40.85 -3.55
C PRO A 730 3.90 40.03 -3.53
N LEU A 731 2.96 40.43 -2.67
CA LEU A 731 1.68 39.74 -2.48
C LEU A 731 0.52 40.55 -3.09
N LEU A 732 -0.37 39.86 -3.79
CA LEU A 732 -1.62 40.41 -4.29
C LEU A 732 -2.66 40.45 -3.17
N PRO A 733 -3.63 41.38 -3.22
CA PRO A 733 -4.70 41.48 -2.23
C PRO A 733 -5.77 40.40 -2.48
N GLN A 734 -5.37 39.13 -2.32
CA GLN A 734 -6.22 37.96 -2.43
C GLN A 734 -5.85 36.91 -1.36
N ASN A 735 -6.84 36.11 -0.98
CA ASN A 735 -6.71 35.07 0.04
C ASN A 735 -5.72 33.96 -0.34
N TYR A 736 -5.58 33.65 -1.64
CA TYR A 736 -4.69 32.61 -2.14
C TYR A 736 -3.89 33.10 -3.35
N GLN A 737 -2.58 32.87 -3.36
CA GLN A 737 -1.70 33.22 -4.48
C GLN A 737 -0.65 32.13 -4.73
N GLU A 738 -0.42 31.82 -6.00
CA GLU A 738 0.73 31.04 -6.45
C GLU A 738 1.83 31.98 -6.95
N ILE A 739 3.06 31.80 -6.46
CA ILE A 739 4.22 32.60 -6.82
C ILE A 739 5.31 31.65 -7.34
N LEU A 740 5.25 31.37 -8.64
CA LEU A 740 6.01 30.27 -9.28
C LEU A 740 7.11 30.74 -10.25
N ASP A 741 7.34 32.04 -10.39
CA ASP A 741 8.21 32.63 -11.43
C ASP A 741 9.66 32.11 -11.38
N GLN A 742 10.26 32.05 -10.19
CA GLN A 742 11.61 31.53 -9.94
C GLN A 742 11.66 30.76 -8.62
N PRO A 743 12.45 29.65 -8.55
CA PRO A 743 12.66 28.95 -7.30
C PRO A 743 13.40 29.81 -6.29
N LEU A 744 12.92 29.82 -5.05
CA LEU A 744 13.61 30.43 -3.91
C LEU A 744 14.60 29.44 -3.30
N ASP A 745 15.78 29.91 -2.93
CA ASP A 745 16.79 29.07 -2.30
C ASP A 745 16.37 28.65 -0.88
N MET A 746 16.44 27.34 -0.61
CA MET A 746 16.20 26.76 0.71
C MET A 746 17.42 26.00 1.20
N TYR A 747 17.78 26.21 2.47
CA TYR A 747 18.98 25.64 3.06
C TYR A 747 18.69 24.29 3.74
N LEU A 748 19.43 23.24 3.34
CA LEU A 748 19.27 21.88 3.89
C LEU A 748 19.84 21.70 5.30
N ASN A 749 20.96 22.36 5.61
CA ASN A 749 21.71 22.19 6.85
C ASN A 749 21.82 23.50 7.66
N GLN A 750 20.95 24.45 7.39
CA GLN A 750 20.89 25.74 8.08
C GLN A 750 19.42 26.09 8.36
N GLU A 751 19.23 27.06 9.24
CA GLU A 751 17.92 27.58 9.58
C GLU A 751 17.38 28.42 8.42
N ASN A 752 16.13 28.15 8.02
CA ASN A 752 15.39 28.94 7.04
C ASN A 752 14.49 29.91 7.80
N SER A 753 14.35 31.14 7.29
CA SER A 753 13.59 32.21 7.93
C SER A 753 12.49 32.76 7.03
N ILE A 754 11.33 33.03 7.62
CA ILE A 754 10.21 33.72 6.99
C ILE A 754 9.96 35.00 7.82
N GLU A 755 9.99 36.16 7.17
CA GLU A 755 9.71 37.45 7.78
C GLU A 755 8.40 38.00 7.23
N LEU A 756 7.45 38.22 8.14
CA LEU A 756 6.09 38.67 7.88
C LEU A 756 5.89 40.09 8.43
N ASP A 757 4.89 40.79 7.91
CA ASP A 757 4.52 42.12 8.38
C ASP A 757 4.11 42.12 9.87
N THR A 758 4.32 43.23 10.56
CA THR A 758 4.01 43.33 12.00
C THR A 758 2.51 43.33 12.33
N ASP A 759 1.66 43.53 11.32
CA ASP A 759 0.19 43.53 11.46
C ASP A 759 -0.40 42.12 11.60
N VAL A 760 0.37 41.06 11.27
CA VAL A 760 -0.04 39.67 11.48
C VAL A 760 0.40 39.10 12.85
N VAL A 761 0.99 39.90 13.72
CA VAL A 761 1.36 39.48 15.09
C VAL A 761 0.13 38.91 15.82
N GLY A 762 0.28 37.70 16.35
CA GLY A 762 -0.81 36.97 17.02
C GLY A 762 -1.61 36.02 16.13
N GLN A 763 -1.35 35.97 14.82
CA GLN A 763 -1.88 34.94 13.91
C GLN A 763 -1.02 33.66 13.95
N ASN A 764 -1.53 32.54 13.45
CA ASN A 764 -0.76 31.31 13.27
C ASN A 764 -0.05 31.32 11.91
N VAL A 765 1.16 30.77 11.86
CA VAL A 765 1.89 30.45 10.64
C VAL A 765 2.04 28.95 10.54
N THR A 766 1.65 28.38 9.41
CA THR A 766 1.92 26.98 9.07
C THR A 766 2.76 26.94 7.81
N VAL A 767 3.88 26.22 7.83
CA VAL A 767 4.72 25.96 6.64
C VAL A 767 4.63 24.49 6.30
N LEU A 768 4.22 24.21 5.07
CA LEU A 768 4.16 22.85 4.53
C LEU A 768 5.12 22.71 3.35
N LEU A 769 5.78 21.57 3.26
CA LEU A 769 6.67 21.24 2.14
C LEU A 769 6.20 19.96 1.48
N ASP A 770 5.91 20.00 0.19
CA ASP A 770 5.53 18.83 -0.59
C ASP A 770 6.78 17.94 -0.80
N THR A 771 7.04 17.10 0.19
CA THR A 771 8.25 16.27 0.31
C THR A 771 8.19 15.05 -0.58
N ASN A 772 6.98 14.55 -0.81
CA ASN A 772 6.74 13.43 -1.71
C ASN A 772 6.58 13.87 -3.18
N ARG A 773 6.49 15.19 -3.42
CA ARG A 773 6.40 15.87 -4.72
C ARG A 773 5.17 15.44 -5.52
N ASN A 774 4.06 15.26 -4.82
CA ASN A 774 2.79 14.82 -5.40
C ASN A 774 1.82 16.00 -5.71
N GLY A 775 2.26 17.24 -5.50
CA GLY A 775 1.52 18.49 -5.67
C GLY A 775 0.43 18.73 -4.61
N ALA A 776 0.26 17.83 -3.66
CA ALA A 776 -0.69 17.91 -2.57
C ALA A 776 0.04 18.20 -1.26
N TYR A 777 -0.69 18.70 -0.26
CA TYR A 777 -0.13 18.92 1.08
C TYR A 777 -0.86 18.06 2.11
N GLU A 778 -0.08 17.38 2.93
CA GLU A 778 -0.61 16.51 3.97
C GLU A 778 -0.11 16.88 5.37
N GLU A 779 -0.75 16.32 6.39
CA GLU A 779 -0.41 16.61 7.79
C GLU A 779 1.05 16.23 8.14
N GLN A 780 1.58 15.15 7.54
CA GLN A 780 2.98 14.75 7.70
C GLN A 780 3.99 15.73 7.06
N GLU A 781 3.51 16.70 6.28
CA GLU A 781 4.32 17.65 5.53
C GLU A 781 4.39 19.02 6.20
N VAL A 782 3.88 19.14 7.43
CA VAL A 782 4.02 20.34 8.27
C VAL A 782 5.41 20.41 8.87
N TYR A 783 6.15 21.46 8.52
CA TYR A 783 7.50 21.74 9.03
C TYR A 783 7.53 22.83 10.09
N LEU A 784 6.49 23.67 10.11
CA LEU A 784 6.31 24.72 11.10
C LEU A 784 4.81 24.88 11.37
N GLU A 785 4.42 24.95 12.64
CA GLU A 785 3.10 25.42 13.10
C GLU A 785 3.31 26.23 14.38
N GLU A 786 3.33 27.55 14.26
CA GLU A 786 3.63 28.46 15.38
C GLU A 786 2.75 29.71 15.36
N LYS A 787 2.70 30.43 16.50
CA LYS A 787 1.99 31.71 16.61
C LYS A 787 2.99 32.86 16.49
N ILE A 788 2.72 33.82 15.61
CA ILE A 788 3.64 34.94 15.34
C ILE A 788 3.82 35.80 16.59
N THR A 789 5.07 35.99 16.99
CA THR A 789 5.46 36.87 18.10
C THR A 789 6.02 38.21 17.57
N SER A 790 6.32 39.15 18.47
CA SER A 790 6.51 40.59 18.21
C SER A 790 7.39 41.00 17.01
N THR A 791 8.31 40.16 16.54
CA THR A 791 9.24 40.48 15.44
C THR A 791 8.73 40.09 14.05
N GLY A 792 7.59 39.39 13.93
CA GLY A 792 7.08 38.94 12.62
C GLY A 792 7.95 37.86 11.95
N GLN A 793 9.03 37.42 12.59
CA GLN A 793 9.98 36.45 12.06
C GLN A 793 9.71 35.06 12.65
N VAL A 794 9.66 34.05 11.79
CA VAL A 794 9.60 32.63 12.17
C VAL A 794 10.69 31.84 11.46
N THR A 795 11.17 30.77 12.08
CA THR A 795 12.27 29.97 11.54
C THR A 795 11.99 28.47 11.62
N PHE A 796 12.56 27.71 10.70
CA PHE A 796 12.45 26.25 10.67
C PHE A 796 13.70 25.61 10.03
N SER A 797 13.93 24.33 10.32
CA SER A 797 15.08 23.57 9.80
C SER A 797 14.62 22.30 9.09
N LEU A 798 15.33 21.93 8.01
CA LEU A 798 15.10 20.67 7.32
C LEU A 798 15.86 19.52 8.02
N PRO A 799 15.28 18.31 8.14
CA PRO A 799 15.90 17.19 8.81
C PRO A 799 17.07 16.62 8.00
N GLU A 800 17.99 15.97 8.71
CA GLU A 800 19.09 15.22 8.09
C GLU A 800 18.53 14.15 7.13
N GLY A 801 19.02 14.13 5.89
CA GLY A 801 18.55 13.21 4.85
C GLY A 801 17.41 13.75 3.97
N PHE A 802 17.03 15.02 4.11
CA PHE A 802 16.10 15.68 3.18
C PHE A 802 16.65 15.65 1.73
N LEU A 803 15.81 15.25 0.77
CA LEU A 803 16.24 15.04 -0.62
C LEU A 803 16.35 16.39 -1.37
N PRO A 804 17.52 16.74 -1.92
CA PRO A 804 17.73 18.00 -2.63
C PRO A 804 16.92 18.08 -3.92
N GLY A 805 16.51 19.28 -4.32
CA GLY A 805 15.73 19.55 -5.51
C GLY A 805 14.65 20.60 -5.35
N LYS A 806 13.95 20.84 -6.47
CA LYS A 806 12.72 21.63 -6.50
C LYS A 806 11.60 20.95 -5.72
N ILE A 807 10.90 21.72 -4.90
CA ILE A 807 9.70 21.34 -4.15
C ILE A 807 8.70 22.49 -4.10
N MET A 808 7.42 22.18 -3.89
CA MET A 808 6.42 23.18 -3.55
C MET A 808 6.42 23.42 -2.04
N MET A 809 6.33 24.68 -1.64
CA MET A 809 6.16 25.11 -0.25
C MET A 809 4.90 25.94 -0.11
N ARG A 810 4.06 25.60 0.87
CA ARG A 810 2.89 26.37 1.26
C ARG A 810 3.15 27.12 2.55
N VAL A 811 2.90 28.42 2.52
CA VAL A 811 2.92 29.28 3.72
C VAL A 811 1.49 29.73 3.98
N VAL A 812 0.97 29.37 5.15
CA VAL A 812 -0.38 29.73 5.62
C VAL A 812 -0.22 30.71 6.77
N VAL A 813 -0.88 31.87 6.68
CA VAL A 813 -0.90 32.89 7.74
C VAL A 813 -2.34 33.21 8.11
N GLY A 814 -2.73 32.99 9.37
CA GLY A 814 -4.09 33.25 9.85
C GLY A 814 -4.59 32.22 10.86
N SER A 815 -5.77 31.67 10.59
CA SER A 815 -6.38 30.60 11.37
C SER A 815 -5.65 29.27 11.18
N ARG A 816 -6.01 28.27 12.00
CA ARG A 816 -5.40 26.95 11.94
C ARG A 816 -5.73 26.26 10.62
N TYR A 817 -4.71 25.75 9.93
CA TYR A 817 -4.89 25.01 8.69
C TYR A 817 -5.53 23.64 8.95
N GLY A 818 -6.62 23.35 8.26
CA GLY A 818 -7.27 22.06 8.27
C GLY A 818 -6.89 21.23 7.05
N PHE A 819 -6.73 19.93 7.24
CA PHE A 819 -6.39 18.97 6.17
C PHE A 819 -7.62 18.31 5.57
N PHE A 820 -8.71 19.08 5.42
CA PHE A 820 -9.93 18.58 4.79
C PHE A 820 -9.67 18.48 3.27
N PHE A 821 -9.38 17.26 2.82
CA PHE A 821 -8.77 16.93 1.51
C PHE A 821 -7.31 17.39 1.38
N SER A 822 -6.60 16.86 0.38
CA SER A 822 -5.19 17.17 0.10
C SER A 822 -4.90 18.63 -0.29
N CYS A 823 -5.95 19.42 -0.50
CA CYS A 823 -5.90 20.87 -0.77
C CYS A 823 -5.93 21.71 0.52
N GLY A 824 -6.44 21.13 1.60
CA GLY A 824 -6.73 21.75 2.90
C GLY A 824 -7.74 22.90 2.88
N ASN A 825 -8.05 23.39 4.07
CA ASN A 825 -9.05 24.41 4.31
C ASN A 825 -8.64 25.34 5.47
N LEU A 826 -9.19 26.55 5.49
CA LEU A 826 -9.02 27.50 6.57
C LEU A 826 -10.27 28.37 6.73
N ASP A 827 -10.49 28.85 7.96
CA ASP A 827 -11.64 29.71 8.26
C ASP A 827 -11.36 31.14 7.74
N GLU A 828 -10.27 31.74 8.22
CA GLU A 828 -9.77 33.06 7.82
C GLU A 828 -8.23 33.03 7.68
N GLY A 829 -7.67 33.70 6.69
CA GLY A 829 -6.21 33.78 6.50
C GLY A 829 -5.78 34.09 5.07
N GLN A 830 -4.48 34.05 4.83
CA GLN A 830 -3.85 34.21 3.53
C GLN A 830 -2.89 33.03 3.30
N VAL A 831 -2.94 32.44 2.10
CA VAL A 831 -2.14 31.27 1.73
C VAL A 831 -1.34 31.57 0.48
N PHE A 832 -0.07 31.17 0.48
CA PHE A 832 0.83 31.35 -0.64
C PHE A 832 1.55 30.05 -0.94
N ASP A 833 1.53 29.65 -2.20
CA ASP A 833 2.35 28.55 -2.69
C ASP A 833 3.52 29.11 -3.46
N VAL A 834 4.73 28.72 -3.03
CA VAL A 834 5.98 29.16 -3.62
C VAL A 834 6.79 27.96 -4.09
N LYS A 835 7.49 28.15 -5.20
CA LYS A 835 8.51 27.22 -5.65
C LYS A 835 9.78 27.45 -4.83
N VAL A 836 10.34 26.38 -4.27
CA VAL A 836 11.66 26.44 -3.64
C VAL A 836 12.60 25.40 -4.21
N ASP A 837 13.89 25.70 -4.20
CA ASP A 837 14.96 24.79 -4.60
C ASP A 837 15.94 24.58 -3.45
N THR A 838 16.04 23.33 -3.02
CA THR A 838 16.95 22.90 -1.96
C THR A 838 18.33 22.49 -2.49
N LEU A 839 18.55 22.62 -3.81
CA LEU A 839 19.90 22.63 -4.41
C LEU A 839 20.65 23.91 -4.07
N GLY A 840 19.95 24.91 -3.52
CA GLY A 840 20.46 26.17 -2.99
C GLY A 840 21.77 25.94 -2.24
N THR A 841 22.83 26.46 -2.85
CA THR A 841 24.21 26.21 -2.49
C THR A 841 24.41 26.42 -0.98
N SER A 842 25.00 25.44 -0.28
CA SER A 842 25.95 25.81 0.76
C SER A 842 27.09 26.54 0.06
N GLN A 843 26.89 27.83 -0.26
CA GLN A 843 27.80 28.74 -0.96
C GLN A 843 29.01 28.03 -1.57
N TRP A 844 28.83 27.38 -2.72
CA TRP A 844 29.95 26.73 -3.39
C TRP A 844 30.82 27.85 -3.93
N SER A 845 31.94 28.14 -3.26
CA SER A 845 32.94 29.04 -3.83
C SER A 845 33.45 28.40 -5.13
N ARG A 846 33.24 29.08 -6.26
CA ARG A 846 33.88 28.68 -7.53
C ARG A 846 35.36 28.52 -7.23
N THR A 847 35.87 27.33 -7.41
CA THR A 847 37.25 27.02 -7.08
C THR A 847 37.94 26.60 -8.35
N ASP A 848 38.93 27.38 -8.76
CA ASP A 848 39.77 27.02 -9.89
C ASP A 848 40.88 26.09 -9.42
N PHE A 849 41.08 25.00 -10.16
CA PHE A 849 42.12 24.02 -9.88
C PHE A 849 43.21 24.13 -10.93
N SER A 850 44.42 24.48 -10.50
CA SER A 850 45.59 24.43 -11.36
C SER A 850 46.53 23.31 -10.94
N LEU A 851 47.08 22.65 -11.96
CA LEU A 851 48.04 21.56 -11.83
C LEU A 851 49.41 22.05 -12.29
N GLU A 852 50.39 22.02 -11.40
CA GLU A 852 51.78 22.27 -11.74
C GLU A 852 52.59 20.99 -11.56
N ILE A 853 53.18 20.48 -12.65
CA ILE A 853 54.09 19.34 -12.61
C ILE A 853 55.47 19.84 -12.20
N GLN A 854 55.93 19.41 -11.03
CA GLN A 854 57.23 19.77 -10.47
C GLN A 854 58.26 18.66 -10.73
N SER A 855 59.55 19.02 -10.66
CA SER A 855 60.64 18.05 -10.83
C SER A 855 60.62 16.96 -9.74
N GLY A 856 60.97 15.74 -10.12
CA GLY A 856 61.01 14.59 -9.20
C GLY A 856 59.68 13.87 -8.99
N ASN A 857 58.81 13.79 -10.02
CA ASN A 857 57.49 13.14 -9.96
C ASN A 857 56.53 13.74 -8.91
N LYS A 858 56.68 15.02 -8.59
CA LYS A 858 55.76 15.71 -7.69
C LYS A 858 54.80 16.56 -8.50
N VAL A 859 53.52 16.55 -8.11
CA VAL A 859 52.50 17.39 -8.72
C VAL A 859 51.91 18.24 -7.62
N LYS A 860 51.90 19.56 -7.84
CA LYS A 860 51.28 20.52 -6.92
C LYS A 860 49.88 20.85 -7.45
N PHE A 861 48.89 20.58 -6.61
CA PHE A 861 47.52 21.03 -6.83
C PHE A 861 47.32 22.35 -6.09
N THR A 862 46.85 23.37 -6.81
CA THR A 862 46.50 24.65 -6.19
C THR A 862 45.00 24.87 -6.36
N ASN A 863 44.31 25.05 -5.23
CA ASN A 863 42.91 25.42 -5.13
C ASN A 863 42.87 26.95 -4.90
N SER A 864 42.24 27.68 -5.82
CA SER A 864 42.05 29.12 -5.72
C SER A 864 40.54 29.45 -5.74
N PRO A 865 39.95 29.92 -4.63
CA PRO A 865 38.57 30.40 -4.63
C PRO A 865 38.44 31.69 -5.46
N MET A 866 37.50 31.72 -6.39
CA MET A 866 37.14 32.88 -7.20
C MET A 866 36.01 33.68 -6.53
N PRO A 867 36.02 35.02 -6.61
CA PRO A 867 34.88 35.84 -6.23
C PRO A 867 33.80 35.82 -7.31
N ASP A 868 32.53 35.69 -6.90
CA ASP A 868 31.36 35.81 -7.76
C ASP A 868 31.10 37.29 -8.12
N ASN A 869 31.69 37.76 -9.22
CA ASN A 869 31.27 39.02 -9.84
C ASN A 869 30.66 38.72 -11.22
N VAL A 870 29.33 38.77 -11.27
CA VAL A 870 28.58 38.95 -12.53
C VAL A 870 28.65 40.44 -12.89
N GLN A 871 29.40 40.80 -13.93
CA GLN A 871 29.18 42.04 -14.67
C GLN A 871 28.94 41.70 -16.14
N SER A 872 27.75 42.10 -16.59
CA SER A 872 27.32 42.07 -17.99
C SER A 872 28.24 42.94 -18.85
N SER A 873 28.70 42.38 -19.96
CA SER A 873 29.42 43.10 -21.00
C SER A 873 28.53 44.17 -21.65
N GLY A 874 28.95 45.43 -21.55
CA GLY A 874 28.46 46.53 -22.37
C GLY A 874 29.59 47.55 -22.53
N ASP A 875 30.24 47.55 -23.69
CA ASP A 875 31.23 48.56 -24.07
C ASP A 875 30.58 49.95 -24.14
N PHE A 876 31.21 50.99 -23.56
CA PHE A 876 31.59 52.25 -24.21
C PHE A 876 32.39 53.18 -23.26
N GLU A 877 33.14 54.10 -23.86
CA GLU A 877 34.33 54.85 -23.44
C GLU A 877 34.24 55.81 -22.21
N GLN A 878 35.34 55.82 -21.42
CA GLN A 878 36.08 56.86 -20.63
C GLN A 878 35.64 58.35 -20.55
N PRO A 879 36.23 59.24 -19.67
CA PRO A 879 36.97 59.05 -18.39
C PRO A 879 36.73 60.15 -17.27
N VAL A 880 37.42 60.01 -16.11
CA VAL A 880 38.07 61.05 -15.24
C VAL A 880 37.58 61.29 -13.77
N ASN A 881 38.56 61.12 -12.83
CA ASN A 881 38.81 61.72 -11.47
C ASN A 881 37.84 61.46 -10.30
N ALA A 882 38.24 61.45 -9.01
CA ALA A 882 39.52 61.44 -8.27
C ALA A 882 39.18 61.25 -6.76
N ASP A 883 40.14 60.77 -5.95
CA ASP A 883 40.30 60.94 -4.48
C ASP A 883 39.18 60.43 -3.54
N SER A 884 39.37 59.84 -2.36
CA SER A 884 40.50 59.72 -1.42
C SER A 884 40.10 58.74 -0.28
N ALA A 885 41.09 58.01 0.26
CA ALA A 885 41.44 57.86 1.70
C ALA A 885 40.32 57.88 2.77
N VAL A 886 40.26 57.09 3.86
CA VAL A 886 41.25 56.31 4.61
C VAL A 886 40.53 55.71 5.87
N HIS A 887 41.10 54.63 6.42
CA HIS A 887 41.05 54.11 7.81
C HIS A 887 39.92 53.20 8.37
N VAL A 888 40.41 52.03 8.79
CA VAL A 888 39.94 51.00 9.74
C VAL A 888 40.40 51.38 11.17
N PRO A 889 39.67 51.01 12.25
CA PRO A 889 40.13 49.95 13.18
C PRO A 889 38.98 49.10 13.77
N LEU A 890 39.04 47.75 13.74
CA LEU A 890 39.66 46.82 14.71
C LEU A 890 39.11 46.83 16.16
N SER A 891 38.41 45.74 16.51
CA SER A 891 38.75 44.76 17.58
C SER A 891 37.71 44.49 18.69
N ASN A 892 37.46 43.17 18.84
CA ASN A 892 37.34 42.33 20.04
C ASN A 892 36.24 42.53 21.10
N GLY A 893 35.61 41.41 21.49
CA GLY A 893 35.20 41.18 22.88
C GLY A 893 33.94 40.33 23.07
N ILE A 894 34.11 39.10 23.55
CA ILE A 894 33.11 38.07 23.90
C ILE A 894 32.50 38.36 25.29
N LEU A 895 31.21 38.05 25.55
CA LEU A 895 30.70 37.25 26.70
C LEU A 895 29.16 37.33 26.89
N TYR A 896 28.56 36.17 27.12
CA TYR A 896 27.17 35.92 27.56
C TYR A 896 26.97 36.12 29.07
N PRO A 897 25.72 36.36 29.52
CA PRO A 897 25.20 35.56 30.63
C PRO A 897 23.75 35.06 30.43
N PHE A 898 23.45 33.93 31.07
CA PHE A 898 22.15 33.29 31.24
C PHE A 898 21.42 33.82 32.48
N ASP A 899 20.07 33.86 32.45
CA ASP A 899 19.22 33.81 33.64
C ASP A 899 17.84 33.18 33.33
N ILE A 900 17.32 32.38 34.28
CA ILE A 900 15.97 31.80 34.42
C ILE A 900 15.60 32.13 35.89
N PRO A 901 14.38 32.60 36.32
CA PRO A 901 13.22 31.70 36.51
C PRO A 901 11.77 32.27 36.67
N THR A 902 10.79 31.36 36.45
CA THR A 902 9.53 31.08 37.21
C THR A 902 8.28 32.01 37.27
N CYS A 903 7.13 31.34 37.02
CA CYS A 903 5.79 31.32 37.67
C CYS A 903 4.87 32.56 37.72
N LEU A 904 3.60 32.42 37.28
CA LEU A 904 2.35 32.55 38.09
C LEU A 904 1.04 32.63 37.25
N GLU A 905 -0.01 32.01 37.79
CA GLU A 905 -1.42 32.05 37.34
C GLU A 905 -2.08 33.42 37.54
N SER A 906 -3.07 33.75 36.70
CA SER A 906 -4.33 34.41 37.11
C SER A 906 -5.44 34.27 36.04
N VAL A 907 -6.65 33.94 36.51
CA VAL A 907 -7.95 33.85 35.81
C VAL A 907 -8.72 35.15 36.12
N PRO A 908 -9.49 35.78 35.20
CA PRO A 908 -10.94 35.51 35.12
C PRO A 908 -11.62 35.59 33.73
N GLU A 909 -12.58 34.68 33.55
CA GLU A 909 -13.91 34.74 32.89
C GLU A 909 -14.21 35.87 31.89
N THR A 910 -14.67 35.59 30.67
CA THR A 910 -16.10 35.31 30.39
C THR A 910 -16.30 34.74 28.97
N SER A 911 -17.42 34.02 28.84
CA SER A 911 -17.77 33.00 27.85
C SER A 911 -18.38 33.46 26.52
N SER A 912 -18.13 32.69 25.45
CA SER A 912 -19.15 32.26 24.47
C SER A 912 -18.69 30.97 23.77
N GLN A 913 -19.54 29.94 23.77
CA GLN A 913 -19.26 28.56 23.34
C GLN A 913 -19.48 28.36 21.83
N LEU A 914 -18.51 27.71 21.17
CA LEU A 914 -18.62 27.08 19.84
C LEU A 914 -18.15 25.62 19.96
N TYR A 915 -18.97 24.69 19.45
CA TYR A 915 -18.79 23.24 19.60
C TYR A 915 -17.59 22.72 18.79
N THR A 916 -16.65 22.03 19.44
CA THR A 916 -15.55 21.28 18.82
C THR A 916 -15.71 19.77 19.09
N TYR A 917 -15.58 18.96 18.03
CA TYR A 917 -15.37 17.51 18.13
C TYR A 917 -13.98 17.26 18.75
N ARG A 918 -13.92 16.50 19.84
CA ARG A 918 -12.68 15.97 20.42
C ARG A 918 -12.85 14.48 20.70
N GLU A 919 -11.93 13.67 20.18
CA GLU A 919 -11.69 12.32 20.66
C GLU A 919 -11.19 12.34 22.12
N LEU A 920 -11.57 11.30 22.85
CA LEU A 920 -11.38 11.14 24.29
C LEU A 920 -9.99 10.63 24.65
N SER A 921 -9.31 11.39 25.53
CA SER A 921 -8.43 10.85 26.57
C SER A 921 -8.97 11.32 27.93
N ASN A 922 -9.54 10.41 28.73
CA ASN A 922 -9.23 10.17 30.16
C ASN A 922 -10.38 9.57 30.99
N LEU A 923 -10.00 8.62 31.85
CA LEU A 923 -10.73 8.19 33.05
C LEU A 923 -10.61 9.28 34.14
N LEU A 924 -11.75 9.82 34.60
CA LEU A 924 -12.14 9.95 36.02
C LEU A 924 -13.54 10.59 36.10
N ALA A 925 -14.32 10.11 37.06
CA ALA A 925 -15.77 10.26 37.17
C ALA A 925 -16.26 11.68 37.54
N CYS A 926 -17.40 12.09 36.97
CA CYS A 926 -18.65 12.34 37.71
C CYS A 926 -19.80 12.65 36.73
N GLN A 927 -20.97 12.07 37.04
CA GLN A 927 -22.21 12.11 36.25
C GLN A 927 -22.91 13.48 36.28
N THR A 928 -23.68 13.83 35.24
CA THR A 928 -25.16 14.07 35.30
C THR A 928 -25.80 14.37 33.93
N LYS A 929 -26.52 13.38 33.40
CA LYS A 929 -27.87 13.29 32.79
C LYS A 929 -28.69 14.51 32.24
N ILE A 930 -29.44 14.20 31.13
CA ILE A 930 -30.71 14.74 30.53
C ILE A 930 -30.53 15.61 29.24
N ALA A 931 -30.72 15.07 28.00
CA ALA A 931 -31.93 14.97 27.13
C ALA A 931 -32.47 16.34 26.62
N THR A 932 -32.84 16.67 25.37
CA THR A 932 -33.36 16.00 24.14
C THR A 932 -33.31 17.03 22.96
N PRO A 933 -33.60 16.68 21.68
CA PRO A 933 -32.96 17.26 20.48
C PRO A 933 -33.75 18.35 19.72
N THR A 934 -33.05 19.10 18.86
CA THR A 934 -33.66 19.85 17.75
C THR A 934 -32.85 19.70 16.46
N THR A 935 -33.55 19.18 15.45
CA THR A 935 -33.17 18.99 14.04
C THR A 935 -33.12 20.30 13.27
N TYR A 936 -32.15 20.47 12.38
CA TYR A 936 -32.28 21.34 11.20
C TYR A 936 -31.65 20.69 9.96
N ASN A 937 -32.49 20.53 8.93
CA ASN A 937 -32.15 20.19 7.55
C ASN A 937 -31.50 21.40 6.87
N VAL A 938 -30.44 21.18 6.08
CA VAL A 938 -29.98 22.15 5.09
C VAL A 938 -29.82 21.44 3.76
N LEU A 939 -30.59 21.93 2.78
CA LEU A 939 -30.59 21.57 1.37
C LEU A 939 -29.38 22.20 0.66
N HIS A 940 -28.71 21.43 -0.20
CA HIS A 940 -27.70 21.90 -1.14
C HIS A 940 -28.36 22.43 -2.43
N PRO A 941 -27.82 23.49 -3.07
CA PRO A 941 -28.07 23.76 -4.48
C PRO A 941 -27.14 22.93 -5.37
N THR A 942 -27.72 22.57 -6.52
CA THR A 942 -27.25 21.76 -7.65
C THR A 942 -25.83 21.98 -8.14
#